data_AF-A0A7C3UJC0-F1
#
_entry.id   AF-A0A7C3UJC0-F1
#
_cell.length_a   1.000
_cell.length_b   1.000
_cell.length_c   1.000
_cell.angle_alpha   90.00
_cell.angle_beta   90.00
_cell.angle_gamma   90.00
#
_symmetry.space_group_name_H-M   'P 1'
#
loop_
_entity.id
_entity.type
_entity.pdbx_description
1 polymer ?
#
loop_
_entity_poly.entity_id
_entity_poly.type
_entity_poly.pdbx_seq_one_letter_code
_entity_poly.pdbx_strand_id
1 'polypeptide(L)'
;MIKKFFAVVSLVTVAVTVSFSVQNRLTTHRLYFTGMGLNNGKIVYLFSQSGQSMNAWIMNEDGTNQMQITNDNLVKGAGDIFPDKTKAVMLEKDDNHDYLLMLNIDGTNKQTILTTELYLGNLKISPDQTKIAFTAADTINPVDNLYTGTLYIINIDGSGMKSLGLNNNKKPVALTTGVKMFSVAGSTLTQNITDVSEKIAFSSDSSKIAFINKDNCLSIISTDGAKIVTITTFSVSDIYWSKSDDRILFYYNDYYSGNESIQAINSNGSGYTTIYSTTSDIQSYSVSFDESKIAIMTSENNSNKCVIISTAGIILKEIPFVTDMPFIMNVAWVSNSKVMISDAKNLYTIDIVSSTPAPVNITNNTNYPLNLSIDAKSSKLVYTHDMKTIYTMNIDGTNEFAVITPNSTQMVAGNPLLSPNGLKLLYPFIDTNSINPCKLILKNSDGTGSETTIEENPSSSYYTYKFSPMGTKILFMSPIDYKYYVTDSNGLNKKPVIAPTDSGSYFTFSSDDNWIMFTGIVGGQEGIFKTDLSTTTVVFSTSAYLYNIYDWKSNKVLLSKYDSEKSLYLLYVMNDNGSGLTYIDVTNTPYYSKLSPDGTKLAFIQTDPVTGINKGLNVFNLSTSANIKLTDTTYPNIEKTPEFDWSPDNNKIVFTDFIRVPDIIKICVANADGTNKTILNSNQR
;
A
#
# COMPACT_ATOMS: atom_id res chain seq x y z
N MET A 1 -18.60 79.16 -14.12
CA MET A 1 -19.84 79.23 -13.30
C MET A 1 -20.41 77.81 -13.24
N ILE A 2 -20.72 77.24 -12.06
CA ILE A 2 -22.08 77.10 -11.48
C ILE A 2 -23.00 76.20 -12.34
N LYS A 3 -23.68 75.13 -11.87
CA LYS A 3 -23.69 74.32 -10.62
C LYS A 3 -24.66 73.12 -10.84
N LYS A 4 -24.36 71.92 -10.29
CA LYS A 4 -25.34 70.89 -9.79
C LYS A 4 -26.25 70.16 -10.84
N PHE A 5 -26.86 68.98 -10.59
CA PHE A 5 -26.92 68.09 -9.40
C PHE A 5 -27.01 66.56 -9.74
N PHE A 6 -27.23 65.72 -8.72
CA PHE A 6 -27.12 64.24 -8.71
C PHE A 6 -28.33 63.43 -9.26
N ALA A 7 -28.04 62.21 -9.74
CA ALA A 7 -28.77 60.96 -9.43
C ALA A 7 -27.84 59.73 -9.61
N VAL A 8 -28.18 58.57 -9.04
CA VAL A 8 -27.39 57.31 -9.03
C VAL A 8 -28.34 56.10 -9.18
N VAL A 9 -27.92 54.98 -9.81
CA VAL A 9 -28.17 53.56 -9.38
C VAL A 9 -27.78 52.50 -10.46
N SER A 10 -27.01 51.50 -10.01
CA SER A 10 -26.86 50.09 -10.47
C SER A 10 -26.22 49.64 -11.81
N LEU A 11 -25.72 48.40 -11.74
CA LEU A 11 -24.89 47.61 -12.66
C LEU A 11 -25.67 46.98 -13.84
N VAL A 12 -24.95 46.53 -14.90
CA VAL A 12 -24.70 45.09 -15.19
C VAL A 12 -23.64 44.92 -16.31
N THR A 13 -22.87 43.83 -16.24
CA THR A 13 -21.80 43.42 -17.17
C THR A 13 -22.27 42.50 -18.30
N VAL A 14 -21.69 42.61 -19.50
CA VAL A 14 -21.60 41.52 -20.49
C VAL A 14 -20.25 41.55 -21.26
N ALA A 15 -19.62 40.37 -21.35
CA ALA A 15 -18.57 39.86 -22.25
C ALA A 15 -17.63 40.80 -23.04
N VAL A 16 -16.33 40.50 -22.92
CA VAL A 16 -15.45 40.31 -24.09
C VAL A 16 -14.82 38.91 -23.97
N THR A 17 -15.01 38.06 -24.98
CA THR A 17 -14.33 36.76 -25.08
C THR A 17 -12.97 36.92 -25.75
N VAL A 18 -11.91 36.34 -25.18
CA VAL A 18 -10.60 36.22 -25.83
C VAL A 18 -10.09 34.78 -25.68
N SER A 19 -9.73 34.18 -26.83
CA SER A 19 -9.05 32.90 -27.08
C SER A 19 -8.87 31.88 -25.92
N PHE A 20 -9.35 30.65 -26.15
CA PHE A 20 -8.77 29.47 -25.51
C PHE A 20 -7.29 29.34 -25.89
N SER A 21 -6.38 29.43 -24.92
CA SER A 21 -5.02 28.91 -25.05
C SER A 21 -5.03 27.39 -24.89
N VAL A 22 -4.08 26.70 -25.53
CA VAL A 22 -4.05 25.23 -25.58
C VAL A 22 -3.93 24.63 -24.18
N GLN A 23 -4.85 23.69 -23.87
CA GLN A 23 -4.96 22.99 -22.59
C GLN A 23 -3.88 21.90 -22.49
N ASN A 24 -2.86 22.12 -21.65
CA ASN A 24 -1.93 21.05 -21.27
C ASN A 24 -2.49 20.24 -20.09
N ARG A 25 -2.64 18.94 -20.31
CA ARG A 25 -3.02 17.94 -19.31
C ARG A 25 -1.86 17.72 -18.33
N LEU A 26 -2.08 17.93 -17.03
CA LEU A 26 -1.01 17.85 -16.03
C LEU A 26 -0.61 16.41 -15.63
N THR A 27 -1.49 15.41 -15.75
CA THR A 27 -1.12 14.01 -15.44
C THR A 27 -1.63 12.96 -16.43
N THR A 28 -0.78 11.97 -16.69
CA THR A 28 -1.07 10.75 -17.45
C THR A 28 -0.54 9.53 -16.67
N HIS A 29 -1.13 9.25 -15.50
CA HIS A 29 -0.69 8.13 -14.66
C HIS A 29 -0.87 6.78 -15.36
N ARG A 30 0.07 5.86 -15.11
CA ARG A 30 0.14 4.54 -15.70
C ARG A 30 0.89 3.57 -14.76
N LEU A 31 0.15 2.78 -13.99
CA LEU A 31 0.69 1.62 -13.27
C LEU A 31 0.51 0.36 -14.13
N TYR A 32 1.52 -0.51 -14.17
CA TYR A 32 1.45 -1.81 -14.83
C TYR A 32 1.79 -2.91 -13.83
N PHE A 33 0.88 -3.87 -13.66
CA PHE A 33 1.07 -5.07 -12.84
C PHE A 33 0.96 -6.31 -13.73
N THR A 34 1.76 -7.35 -13.41
CA THR A 34 1.62 -8.75 -13.88
C THR A 34 1.21 -8.92 -15.35
N GLY A 35 2.19 -8.90 -16.25
CA GLY A 35 1.96 -9.24 -17.67
C GLY A 35 2.08 -10.74 -17.92
N MET A 36 1.03 -11.37 -18.45
CA MET A 36 1.01 -12.77 -18.90
C MET A 36 1.13 -12.88 -20.41
N GLY A 37 2.03 -13.74 -20.89
CA GLY A 37 2.08 -14.16 -22.28
C GLY A 37 0.93 -15.07 -22.67
N LEU A 38 0.45 -14.91 -23.90
CA LEU A 38 -0.45 -15.88 -24.54
C LEU A 38 0.27 -16.85 -25.50
N ASN A 39 1.59 -16.72 -25.66
CA ASN A 39 2.40 -17.49 -26.63
C ASN A 39 1.86 -17.43 -28.08
N ASN A 40 1.13 -16.35 -28.42
CA ASN A 40 0.44 -16.16 -29.70
C ASN A 40 0.63 -14.76 -30.31
N GLY A 41 1.65 -14.02 -29.88
CA GLY A 41 1.90 -12.63 -30.29
C GLY A 41 1.24 -11.58 -29.40
N LYS A 42 0.58 -11.97 -28.28
CA LYS A 42 -0.10 -11.06 -27.35
C LYS A 42 0.28 -11.24 -25.88
N ILE A 43 0.10 -10.15 -25.14
CA ILE A 43 0.28 -9.99 -23.70
C ILE A 43 -1.04 -9.51 -23.09
N VAL A 44 -1.49 -10.16 -22.01
CA VAL A 44 -2.51 -9.61 -21.11
C VAL A 44 -1.82 -9.01 -19.90
N TYR A 45 -2.21 -7.81 -19.46
CA TYR A 45 -1.60 -7.11 -18.34
C TYR A 45 -2.65 -6.36 -17.51
N LEU A 46 -2.37 -6.15 -16.21
CA LEU A 46 -3.18 -5.27 -15.37
C LEU A 46 -2.63 -3.85 -15.47
N PHE A 47 -3.53 -2.87 -15.60
CA PHE A 47 -3.17 -1.48 -15.80
C PHE A 47 -4.10 -0.56 -15.01
N SER A 48 -3.53 0.44 -14.33
CA SER A 48 -4.29 1.50 -13.67
C SER A 48 -3.89 2.88 -14.20
N GLN A 49 -4.90 3.65 -14.62
CA GLN A 49 -4.74 5.05 -15.01
C GLN A 49 -4.88 6.03 -13.83
N SER A 50 -5.23 5.54 -12.63
CA SER A 50 -5.39 6.32 -11.39
C SER A 50 -4.40 5.91 -10.28
N GLY A 51 -3.81 4.72 -10.40
CA GLY A 51 -2.95 4.10 -9.39
C GLY A 51 -3.70 3.26 -8.34
N GLN A 52 -5.04 3.38 -8.26
CA GLN A 52 -5.87 2.72 -7.22
C GLN A 52 -6.86 1.69 -7.77
N SER A 53 -7.18 1.76 -9.06
CA SER A 53 -8.24 0.96 -9.69
C SER A 53 -7.66 0.30 -10.93
N MET A 54 -7.42 -1.02 -10.88
CA MET A 54 -6.85 -1.78 -12.00
C MET A 54 -7.94 -2.20 -12.98
N ASN A 55 -7.58 -2.26 -14.25
CA ASN A 55 -8.33 -2.92 -15.30
C ASN A 55 -7.41 -3.92 -16.01
N ALA A 56 -7.97 -5.00 -16.56
CA ALA A 56 -7.24 -5.87 -17.46
C ALA A 56 -7.18 -5.25 -18.88
N TRP A 57 -6.04 -5.40 -19.54
CA TRP A 57 -5.77 -4.91 -20.88
C TRP A 57 -5.03 -5.99 -21.68
N ILE A 58 -5.12 -5.93 -23.00
CA ILE A 58 -4.39 -6.78 -23.94
C ILE A 58 -3.65 -5.93 -24.97
N MET A 59 -2.46 -6.36 -25.38
CA MET A 59 -1.69 -5.74 -26.46
C MET A 59 -0.84 -6.78 -27.20
N ASN A 60 -0.25 -6.38 -28.32
CA ASN A 60 0.72 -7.19 -29.05
C ASN A 60 2.09 -7.23 -28.34
N GLU A 61 2.92 -8.22 -28.70
CA GLU A 61 4.31 -8.39 -28.21
C GLU A 61 5.29 -7.24 -28.51
N ASP A 62 4.87 -6.24 -29.29
CA ASP A 62 5.60 -5.01 -29.62
C ASP A 62 5.04 -3.75 -28.93
N GLY A 63 3.99 -3.90 -28.11
CA GLY A 63 3.27 -2.80 -27.45
C GLY A 63 2.15 -2.15 -28.28
N THR A 64 1.91 -2.61 -29.52
CA THR A 64 0.83 -2.10 -30.38
C THR A 64 -0.53 -2.71 -30.02
N ASN A 65 -1.62 -2.12 -30.54
CA ASN A 65 -2.99 -2.61 -30.38
C ASN A 65 -3.44 -2.79 -28.92
N GLN A 66 -3.05 -1.86 -28.04
CA GLN A 66 -3.52 -1.79 -26.66
C GLN A 66 -5.04 -1.63 -26.61
N MET A 67 -5.71 -2.58 -25.96
CA MET A 67 -7.17 -2.68 -25.84
C MET A 67 -7.53 -3.01 -24.38
N GLN A 68 -8.55 -2.34 -23.87
CA GLN A 68 -9.08 -2.57 -22.53
C GLN A 68 -10.04 -3.77 -22.53
N ILE A 69 -9.84 -4.72 -21.62
CA ILE A 69 -10.67 -5.93 -21.46
C ILE A 69 -11.81 -5.68 -20.46
N THR A 70 -11.53 -4.99 -19.34
CA THR A 70 -12.51 -4.64 -18.30
C THR A 70 -12.67 -3.14 -18.21
N ASN A 71 -13.90 -2.62 -18.15
CA ASN A 71 -14.15 -1.17 -18.27
C ASN A 71 -14.53 -0.46 -16.96
N ASP A 72 -15.32 -1.09 -16.07
CA ASP A 72 -16.12 -0.35 -15.08
C ASP A 72 -15.96 -0.76 -13.60
N ASN A 73 -15.25 -1.85 -13.29
CA ASN A 73 -15.20 -2.44 -11.94
C ASN A 73 -13.78 -2.54 -11.37
N LEU A 74 -13.68 -2.62 -10.03
CA LEU A 74 -12.42 -2.78 -9.30
C LEU A 74 -11.89 -4.22 -9.45
N VAL A 75 -11.04 -4.46 -10.46
CA VAL A 75 -10.30 -5.72 -10.57
C VAL A 75 -9.35 -5.83 -9.38
N LYS A 76 -9.44 -6.92 -8.61
CA LYS A 76 -8.75 -7.10 -7.32
C LYS A 76 -7.27 -7.47 -7.44
N GLY A 77 -6.83 -7.88 -8.63
CA GLY A 77 -5.71 -8.81 -8.76
C GLY A 77 -6.16 -10.25 -8.49
N ALA A 78 -5.24 -11.19 -8.72
CA ALA A 78 -5.52 -12.63 -8.92
C ALA A 78 -6.47 -12.91 -10.11
N GLY A 79 -5.89 -13.45 -11.16
CA GLY A 79 -6.55 -13.92 -12.38
C GLY A 79 -5.70 -15.01 -13.03
N ASP A 80 -6.31 -15.86 -13.84
CA ASP A 80 -5.61 -16.95 -14.53
C ASP A 80 -6.21 -17.15 -15.92
N ILE A 81 -5.40 -17.63 -16.86
CA ILE A 81 -5.75 -17.73 -18.27
C ILE A 81 -5.85 -19.19 -18.64
N PHE A 82 -7.01 -19.58 -19.18
CA PHE A 82 -7.31 -20.96 -19.55
C PHE A 82 -6.15 -21.56 -20.38
N PRO A 83 -5.85 -22.87 -20.22
CA PRO A 83 -4.84 -23.57 -21.03
C PRO A 83 -4.99 -23.35 -22.54
N ASP A 84 -6.21 -23.17 -23.06
CA ASP A 84 -6.50 -22.90 -24.47
C ASP A 84 -6.23 -21.46 -24.94
N LYS A 85 -5.97 -20.53 -24.00
CA LYS A 85 -5.76 -19.08 -24.22
C LYS A 85 -6.93 -18.33 -24.89
N THR A 86 -8.14 -18.89 -24.90
CA THR A 86 -9.34 -18.21 -25.42
C THR A 86 -10.04 -17.34 -24.37
N LYS A 87 -9.86 -17.69 -23.09
CA LYS A 87 -10.55 -17.09 -21.94
C LYS A 87 -9.61 -16.82 -20.77
N ALA A 88 -10.08 -15.98 -19.85
CA ALA A 88 -9.51 -15.80 -18.52
C ALA A 88 -10.59 -15.97 -17.44
N VAL A 89 -10.15 -16.21 -16.21
CA VAL A 89 -10.93 -15.93 -15.00
C VAL A 89 -10.25 -14.85 -14.17
N MET A 90 -11.02 -13.98 -13.53
CA MET A 90 -10.53 -12.84 -12.75
C MET A 90 -11.42 -12.55 -11.54
N LEU A 91 -10.84 -11.88 -10.54
CA LEU A 91 -11.58 -11.31 -9.42
C LEU A 91 -11.90 -9.82 -9.65
N GLU A 92 -13.17 -9.47 -9.54
CA GLU A 92 -13.64 -8.10 -9.31
C GLU A 92 -14.27 -7.98 -7.92
N LYS A 93 -14.34 -6.76 -7.37
CA LYS A 93 -15.06 -6.48 -6.12
C LYS A 93 -16.02 -5.30 -6.26
N ASP A 94 -17.05 -5.27 -5.40
CA ASP A 94 -17.76 -4.04 -5.06
C ASP A 94 -17.34 -3.51 -3.67
N ASP A 95 -18.29 -3.02 -2.87
CA ASP A 95 -18.13 -2.64 -1.46
C ASP A 95 -18.17 -3.82 -0.50
N ASN A 96 -18.97 -4.84 -0.82
CA ASN A 96 -19.44 -5.89 0.09
C ASN A 96 -19.23 -7.32 -0.46
N HIS A 97 -18.97 -7.47 -1.77
CA HIS A 97 -18.85 -8.76 -2.44
C HIS A 97 -17.60 -8.83 -3.33
N ASP A 98 -17.09 -10.05 -3.44
CA ASP A 98 -16.18 -10.47 -4.50
C ASP A 98 -16.92 -11.30 -5.56
N TYR A 99 -16.45 -11.12 -6.80
CA TYR A 99 -16.97 -11.77 -7.98
C TYR A 99 -15.85 -12.56 -8.66
N LEU A 100 -15.99 -13.89 -8.70
CA LEU A 100 -15.22 -14.73 -9.60
C LEU A 100 -15.90 -14.70 -10.97
N LEU A 101 -15.20 -14.18 -11.97
CA LEU A 101 -15.70 -13.95 -13.32
C LEU A 101 -14.95 -14.79 -14.33
N MET A 102 -15.64 -15.20 -15.40
CA MET A 102 -15.06 -15.72 -16.64
C MET A 102 -15.38 -14.75 -17.78
N LEU A 103 -14.46 -14.62 -18.73
CA LEU A 103 -14.62 -13.80 -19.93
C LEU A 103 -13.69 -14.30 -21.04
N ASN A 104 -14.03 -13.96 -22.28
CA ASN A 104 -13.11 -14.14 -23.41
C ASN A 104 -11.94 -13.16 -23.30
N ILE A 105 -10.81 -13.52 -23.92
CA ILE A 105 -9.56 -12.75 -23.89
C ILE A 105 -9.63 -11.40 -24.65
N ASP A 106 -10.75 -11.13 -25.32
CA ASP A 106 -11.10 -9.88 -26.02
C ASP A 106 -12.10 -9.00 -25.23
N GLY A 107 -12.43 -9.36 -23.99
CA GLY A 107 -13.41 -8.67 -23.14
C GLY A 107 -14.87 -9.08 -23.36
N THR A 108 -15.16 -9.91 -24.37
CA THR A 108 -16.53 -10.37 -24.64
C THR A 108 -16.98 -11.49 -23.71
N ASN A 109 -18.30 -11.75 -23.67
CA ASN A 109 -18.92 -12.87 -22.94
C ASN A 109 -18.54 -12.95 -21.44
N LYS A 110 -18.43 -11.80 -20.77
CA LYS A 110 -18.28 -11.71 -19.31
C LYS A 110 -19.46 -12.37 -18.60
N GLN A 111 -19.15 -13.36 -17.76
CA GLN A 111 -20.08 -14.17 -16.97
C GLN A 111 -19.58 -14.27 -15.51
N THR A 112 -20.47 -14.16 -14.54
CA THR A 112 -20.16 -14.48 -13.14
C THR A 112 -20.23 -15.99 -12.89
N ILE A 113 -19.19 -16.55 -12.27
CA ILE A 113 -19.13 -17.94 -11.79
C ILE A 113 -19.57 -18.02 -10.33
N LEU A 114 -19.10 -17.09 -9.50
CA LEU A 114 -19.41 -17.01 -8.06
C LEU A 114 -19.52 -15.54 -7.64
N THR A 115 -20.54 -15.23 -6.83
CA THR A 115 -20.63 -14.01 -6.03
C THR A 115 -20.57 -14.43 -4.57
N THR A 116 -19.79 -13.75 -3.73
CA THR A 116 -19.62 -14.09 -2.31
C THR A 116 -19.27 -12.87 -1.47
N GLU A 117 -19.65 -12.88 -0.19
CA GLU A 117 -19.21 -11.89 0.81
C GLU A 117 -17.78 -12.18 1.32
N LEU A 118 -17.22 -13.35 1.00
CA LEU A 118 -15.84 -13.73 1.35
C LEU A 118 -14.82 -12.99 0.48
N TYR A 119 -13.69 -12.60 1.06
CA TYR A 119 -12.52 -12.17 0.30
C TYR A 119 -11.95 -13.36 -0.48
N LEU A 120 -11.88 -13.24 -1.81
CA LEU A 120 -11.27 -14.21 -2.73
C LEU A 120 -9.82 -13.83 -3.06
N GLY A 121 -8.96 -14.84 -3.26
CA GLY A 121 -7.58 -14.66 -3.69
C GLY A 121 -6.91 -15.96 -4.12
N ASN A 122 -5.68 -15.89 -4.63
CA ASN A 122 -4.87 -17.05 -5.05
C ASN A 122 -5.62 -18.05 -5.94
N LEU A 123 -6.17 -17.61 -7.08
CA LEU A 123 -6.94 -18.50 -7.97
C LEU A 123 -6.06 -19.21 -9.02
N LYS A 124 -6.45 -20.42 -9.41
CA LYS A 124 -5.91 -21.18 -10.55
C LYS A 124 -6.97 -22.03 -11.23
N ILE A 125 -6.86 -22.18 -12.54
CA ILE A 125 -7.67 -23.09 -13.37
C ILE A 125 -6.98 -24.47 -13.41
N SER A 126 -7.75 -25.55 -13.40
CA SER A 126 -7.20 -26.89 -13.60
C SER A 126 -6.74 -27.11 -15.04
N PRO A 127 -5.65 -27.85 -15.32
CA PRO A 127 -5.22 -28.18 -16.68
C PRO A 127 -6.30 -28.85 -17.55
N ASP A 128 -7.23 -29.60 -16.95
CA ASP A 128 -8.41 -30.17 -17.62
C ASP A 128 -9.52 -29.15 -17.97
N GLN A 129 -9.37 -27.89 -17.54
CA GLN A 129 -10.29 -26.76 -17.74
C GLN A 129 -11.68 -26.93 -17.08
N THR A 130 -11.86 -27.94 -16.21
CA THR A 130 -13.16 -28.26 -15.58
C THR A 130 -13.39 -27.56 -14.24
N LYS A 131 -12.34 -27.08 -13.56
CA LYS A 131 -12.40 -26.58 -12.18
C LYS A 131 -11.54 -25.33 -11.97
N ILE A 132 -11.84 -24.61 -10.89
CA ILE A 132 -11.03 -23.53 -10.35
C ILE A 132 -10.73 -23.85 -8.89
N ALA A 133 -9.46 -23.74 -8.48
CA ALA A 133 -9.06 -23.71 -7.08
C ALA A 133 -8.79 -22.26 -6.66
N PHE A 134 -9.15 -21.89 -5.43
CA PHE A 134 -8.94 -20.54 -4.89
C PHE A 134 -8.89 -20.54 -3.37
N THR A 135 -8.28 -19.52 -2.77
CA THR A 135 -8.46 -19.23 -1.33
C THR A 135 -9.64 -18.29 -1.12
N ALA A 136 -10.40 -18.49 -0.04
CA ALA A 136 -11.41 -17.55 0.43
C ALA A 136 -11.40 -17.37 1.96
N ALA A 137 -11.66 -16.16 2.45
CA ALA A 137 -11.65 -15.82 3.88
C ALA A 137 -12.80 -14.85 4.24
N ASP A 138 -13.39 -15.00 5.44
CA ASP A 138 -14.45 -14.10 5.94
C ASP A 138 -13.98 -12.66 6.17
N THR A 139 -12.69 -12.49 6.49
CA THR A 139 -12.01 -11.20 6.58
C THR A 139 -10.67 -11.29 5.88
N ILE A 140 -10.21 -10.16 5.36
CA ILE A 140 -8.76 -9.97 5.26
C ILE A 140 -8.23 -9.97 6.71
N ASN A 141 -7.17 -10.73 7.02
CA ASN A 141 -6.19 -10.32 8.04
C ASN A 141 -5.06 -9.67 7.25
N PRO A 142 -4.91 -8.34 7.28
CA PRO A 142 -3.86 -7.75 6.48
C PRO A 142 -2.59 -7.28 7.22
N VAL A 143 -2.39 -7.41 8.55
CA VAL A 143 -1.16 -6.86 9.21
C VAL A 143 0.15 -7.52 8.71
N ASP A 144 0.07 -8.80 8.29
CA ASP A 144 1.23 -9.61 7.89
C ASP A 144 1.22 -10.04 6.41
N ASN A 145 0.21 -9.65 5.61
CA ASN A 145 -0.04 -10.18 4.25
C ASN A 145 -0.19 -11.70 4.14
N LEU A 146 -0.42 -12.37 5.27
CA LEU A 146 -0.70 -13.79 5.34
C LEU A 146 -2.15 -14.06 4.91
N TYR A 147 -2.34 -14.29 3.60
CA TYR A 147 -3.57 -14.81 2.97
C TYR A 147 -4.00 -16.17 3.57
N THR A 148 -4.51 -16.15 4.80
CA THR A 148 -4.93 -17.29 5.61
C THR A 148 -6.36 -17.73 5.27
N GLY A 149 -6.62 -17.90 3.98
CA GLY A 149 -7.91 -18.35 3.46
C GLY A 149 -8.08 -19.87 3.51
N THR A 150 -9.34 -20.31 3.57
CA THR A 150 -9.69 -21.70 3.30
C THR A 150 -9.51 -21.99 1.81
N LEU A 151 -8.85 -23.10 1.47
CA LEU A 151 -8.76 -23.59 0.10
C LEU A 151 -10.13 -24.14 -0.34
N TYR A 152 -10.64 -23.64 -1.46
CA TYR A 152 -11.86 -24.09 -2.12
C TYR A 152 -11.56 -24.65 -3.51
N ILE A 153 -12.46 -25.50 -3.98
CA ILE A 153 -12.54 -25.92 -5.39
C ILE A 153 -14.00 -25.82 -5.86
N ILE A 154 -14.20 -25.33 -7.09
CA ILE A 154 -15.49 -25.17 -7.77
C ILE A 154 -15.38 -25.69 -9.20
N ASN A 155 -16.49 -26.13 -9.79
CA ASN A 155 -16.53 -26.44 -11.21
C ASN A 155 -16.59 -25.13 -12.04
N ILE A 156 -16.16 -25.17 -13.30
CA ILE A 156 -16.06 -24.00 -14.18
C ILE A 156 -17.43 -23.35 -14.50
N ASP A 157 -18.53 -24.08 -14.28
CA ASP A 157 -19.91 -23.62 -14.43
C ASP A 157 -20.49 -22.99 -13.14
N GLY A 158 -19.72 -22.90 -12.06
CA GLY A 158 -20.14 -22.41 -10.75
C GLY A 158 -20.79 -23.49 -9.86
N SER A 159 -20.93 -24.72 -10.34
CA SER A 159 -21.49 -25.82 -9.55
C SER A 159 -20.43 -26.48 -8.63
N GLY A 160 -20.89 -27.29 -7.68
CA GLY A 160 -20.02 -28.21 -6.93
C GLY A 160 -19.00 -27.57 -5.97
N MET A 161 -19.13 -26.27 -5.64
CA MET A 161 -18.24 -25.58 -4.72
C MET A 161 -18.12 -26.32 -3.37
N LYS A 162 -16.89 -26.59 -2.94
CA LYS A 162 -16.57 -27.19 -1.64
C LYS A 162 -15.23 -26.70 -1.11
N SER A 163 -15.07 -26.69 0.21
CA SER A 163 -13.79 -26.46 0.87
C SER A 163 -12.95 -27.74 0.93
N LEU A 164 -11.63 -27.59 1.04
CA LEU A 164 -10.64 -28.66 1.16
C LEU A 164 -9.96 -28.68 2.56
N GLY A 165 -10.71 -28.31 3.61
CA GLY A 165 -10.55 -28.84 4.98
C GLY A 165 -9.48 -28.24 5.93
N LEU A 166 -9.94 -27.40 6.85
CA LEU A 166 -9.42 -27.22 8.23
C LEU A 166 -10.64 -27.11 9.19
N ASN A 167 -10.51 -27.36 10.50
CA ASN A 167 -11.64 -27.91 11.30
C ASN A 167 -11.91 -27.30 12.70
N ASN A 168 -13.20 -27.29 13.12
CA ASN A 168 -13.82 -26.91 14.43
C ASN A 168 -14.07 -25.39 14.66
N ASN A 169 -15.21 -24.89 15.20
CA ASN A 169 -16.44 -25.50 15.76
C ASN A 169 -17.75 -24.60 15.82
N LYS A 170 -17.76 -23.27 16.10
CA LYS A 170 -18.97 -22.36 16.15
C LYS A 170 -18.61 -20.84 16.10
N LYS A 171 -19.36 -19.86 15.52
CA LYS A 171 -20.69 -19.81 14.85
C LYS A 171 -20.67 -18.92 13.56
N PRO A 172 -21.60 -19.12 12.59
CA PRO A 172 -21.76 -18.30 11.38
C PRO A 172 -22.98 -17.34 11.39
N VAL A 173 -23.04 -16.43 10.40
CA VAL A 173 -24.24 -15.70 9.93
C VAL A 173 -24.65 -16.25 8.54
N ALA A 174 -25.83 -15.88 8.02
CA ALA A 174 -26.55 -16.70 7.04
C ALA A 174 -26.30 -16.37 5.55
N LEU A 175 -25.86 -17.37 4.79
CA LEU A 175 -26.18 -17.51 3.36
C LEU A 175 -27.40 -18.43 3.18
N THR A 176 -28.16 -18.22 2.10
CA THR A 176 -29.53 -18.73 1.96
C THR A 176 -29.61 -20.22 1.55
N THR A 177 -30.02 -21.04 2.53
CA THR A 177 -30.47 -22.45 2.40
C THR A 177 -29.40 -23.52 2.10
N GLY A 178 -29.48 -24.66 2.81
CA GLY A 178 -29.02 -25.94 2.26
C GLY A 178 -28.26 -26.91 3.17
N VAL A 179 -27.21 -26.46 3.87
CA VAL A 179 -26.18 -27.37 4.44
C VAL A 179 -25.89 -27.08 5.93
N LYS A 180 -25.53 -28.13 6.70
CA LYS A 180 -25.20 -28.05 8.15
C LYS A 180 -23.72 -27.73 8.36
N MET A 181 -23.39 -26.87 9.34
CA MET A 181 -22.02 -26.40 9.63
C MET A 181 -21.63 -26.41 11.11
N PHE A 182 -20.31 -26.31 11.34
CA PHE A 182 -19.58 -26.01 12.58
C PHE A 182 -18.44 -25.00 12.19
N SER A 183 -18.07 -23.96 12.97
CA SER A 183 -17.16 -22.82 12.56
C SER A 183 -15.64 -22.93 12.88
N VAL A 184 -14.85 -22.16 13.68
CA VAL A 184 -15.02 -21.31 14.91
C VAL A 184 -14.91 -19.76 14.73
N ALA A 185 -14.09 -19.07 15.54
CA ALA A 185 -13.89 -17.61 15.68
C ALA A 185 -12.52 -17.28 16.35
N GLY A 186 -11.89 -16.12 16.02
CA GLY A 186 -10.78 -15.52 16.80
C GLY A 186 -9.73 -14.64 16.08
N SER A 187 -10.04 -13.34 15.83
CA SER A 187 -9.15 -12.12 15.87
C SER A 187 -7.79 -12.04 15.10
N THR A 188 -7.29 -10.94 14.47
CA THR A 188 -7.79 -9.64 13.88
C THR A 188 -6.62 -8.78 13.27
N LEU A 189 -6.90 -7.84 12.33
CA LEU A 189 -6.13 -6.60 11.93
C LEU A 189 -4.94 -6.66 10.90
N THR A 190 -4.24 -5.51 10.58
CA THR A 190 -4.38 -4.83 9.25
C THR A 190 -3.17 -4.23 8.41
N GLN A 191 -3.28 -4.41 7.06
CA GLN A 191 -2.69 -3.81 5.79
C GLN A 191 -1.64 -4.48 4.82
N ASN A 192 -2.17 -4.96 3.66
CA ASN A 192 -1.76 -4.80 2.23
C ASN A 192 -0.41 -5.30 1.63
N ILE A 193 -0.50 -6.13 0.56
CA ILE A 193 0.30 -6.14 -0.69
C ILE A 193 -0.34 -7.15 -1.69
N THR A 194 -0.47 -6.79 -2.98
CA THR A 194 -0.77 -7.76 -4.06
C THR A 194 0.50 -8.50 -4.46
N ASP A 195 0.84 -9.51 -3.67
CA ASP A 195 1.98 -10.39 -3.94
C ASP A 195 1.70 -11.30 -5.15
N VAL A 196 2.73 -11.61 -5.94
CA VAL A 196 2.64 -12.55 -7.08
C VAL A 196 3.04 -13.97 -6.66
N SER A 197 2.97 -14.25 -5.36
CA SER A 197 3.14 -15.60 -4.85
C SER A 197 1.99 -16.49 -5.30
N GLU A 198 2.27 -17.35 -6.28
CA GLU A 198 1.40 -18.46 -6.64
C GLU A 198 1.38 -19.45 -5.45
N LYS A 199 0.50 -19.22 -4.47
CA LYS A 199 0.38 -20.08 -3.27
C LYS A 199 -0.37 -21.39 -3.54
N ILE A 200 -0.82 -21.61 -4.78
CA ILE A 200 -1.62 -22.74 -5.26
C ILE A 200 -1.15 -23.14 -6.67
N ALA A 201 -0.97 -24.44 -6.92
CA ALA A 201 -0.74 -25.00 -8.26
C ALA A 201 -1.40 -26.37 -8.42
N PHE A 202 -2.04 -26.65 -9.57
CA PHE A 202 -2.56 -27.99 -9.89
C PHE A 202 -1.47 -28.94 -10.41
N SER A 203 -1.62 -30.24 -10.16
CA SER A 203 -0.88 -31.29 -10.90
C SER A 203 -1.29 -31.34 -12.38
N SER A 204 -0.46 -31.93 -13.25
CA SER A 204 -0.73 -32.08 -14.68
C SER A 204 -2.03 -32.81 -15.00
N ASP A 205 -2.34 -33.87 -14.24
CA ASP A 205 -3.55 -34.67 -14.34
C ASP A 205 -4.79 -34.03 -13.71
N SER A 206 -4.69 -32.81 -13.17
CA SER A 206 -5.74 -32.10 -12.42
C SER A 206 -6.29 -32.85 -11.19
N SER A 207 -5.62 -33.91 -10.72
CA SER A 207 -6.10 -34.74 -9.60
C SER A 207 -5.72 -34.18 -8.22
N LYS A 208 -4.64 -33.40 -8.13
CA LYS A 208 -4.08 -32.81 -6.91
C LYS A 208 -3.91 -31.29 -7.03
N ILE A 209 -3.82 -30.64 -5.88
CA ILE A 209 -3.44 -29.23 -5.69
C ILE A 209 -2.27 -29.18 -4.70
N ALA A 210 -1.18 -28.55 -5.09
CA ALA A 210 -0.11 -28.12 -4.19
C ALA A 210 -0.44 -26.72 -3.68
N PHE A 211 -0.12 -26.45 -2.41
CA PHE A 211 -0.35 -25.16 -1.79
C PHE A 211 0.60 -24.92 -0.61
N ILE A 212 0.79 -23.66 -0.23
CA ILE A 212 1.53 -23.27 0.97
C ILE A 212 0.56 -23.26 2.16
N ASN A 213 0.90 -23.99 3.23
CA ASN A 213 0.03 -24.09 4.41
C ASN A 213 0.28 -22.96 5.43
N LYS A 214 -0.49 -22.96 6.54
CA LYS A 214 -0.39 -21.96 7.63
C LYS A 214 0.97 -21.90 8.34
N ASP A 215 1.79 -22.93 8.18
CA ASP A 215 3.14 -23.05 8.74
C ASP A 215 4.21 -22.77 7.66
N ASN A 216 3.81 -22.08 6.58
CA ASN A 216 4.56 -21.77 5.36
C ASN A 216 5.17 -22.99 4.62
N CYS A 217 4.78 -24.22 4.98
CA CYS A 217 5.31 -25.44 4.39
C CYS A 217 4.49 -25.89 3.18
N LEU A 218 5.17 -26.43 2.17
CA LEU A 218 4.54 -26.98 0.97
C LEU A 218 3.71 -28.22 1.31
N SER A 219 2.45 -28.19 0.90
CA SER A 219 1.46 -29.24 1.14
C SER A 219 0.76 -29.62 -0.16
N ILE A 220 0.31 -30.86 -0.26
CA ILE A 220 -0.44 -31.38 -1.40
C ILE A 220 -1.74 -31.98 -0.89
N ILE A 221 -2.85 -31.66 -1.56
CA ILE A 221 -4.17 -32.20 -1.30
C ILE A 221 -4.78 -32.76 -2.59
N SER A 222 -5.52 -33.87 -2.50
CA SER A 222 -6.31 -34.39 -3.62
C SER A 222 -7.56 -33.53 -3.86
N THR A 223 -7.98 -33.36 -5.11
CA THR A 223 -9.14 -32.52 -5.48
C THR A 223 -10.49 -33.08 -5.03
N ASP A 224 -10.54 -34.35 -4.61
CA ASP A 224 -11.69 -34.92 -3.88
C ASP A 224 -11.76 -34.42 -2.42
N GLY A 225 -10.64 -34.00 -1.82
CA GLY A 225 -10.48 -33.62 -0.42
C GLY A 225 -10.13 -34.78 0.51
N ALA A 226 -9.90 -35.99 -0.01
CA ALA A 226 -9.75 -37.22 0.79
C ALA A 226 -8.34 -37.40 1.40
N LYS A 227 -7.29 -36.78 0.84
CA LYS A 227 -5.92 -36.93 1.32
C LYS A 227 -5.14 -35.62 1.24
N ILE A 228 -4.58 -35.21 2.37
CA ILE A 228 -3.63 -34.09 2.53
C ILE A 228 -2.29 -34.63 3.03
N VAL A 229 -1.17 -34.09 2.52
CA VAL A 229 0.21 -34.41 2.96
C VAL A 229 1.08 -33.14 2.89
N THR A 230 1.70 -32.76 3.99
CA THR A 230 2.80 -31.77 4.00
C THR A 230 4.09 -32.44 3.53
N ILE A 231 4.83 -31.84 2.59
CA ILE A 231 6.03 -32.44 1.98
C ILE A 231 7.34 -31.65 2.21
N THR A 232 7.29 -30.45 2.80
CA THR A 232 8.48 -29.78 3.36
C THR A 232 8.36 -29.62 4.88
N THR A 233 9.49 -29.39 5.56
CA THR A 233 9.57 -29.10 7.00
C THR A 233 10.15 -27.70 7.26
N PHE A 234 10.03 -26.82 6.27
CA PHE A 234 10.61 -25.49 6.18
C PHE A 234 9.74 -24.62 5.27
N SER A 235 9.81 -23.31 5.51
CA SER A 235 9.08 -22.29 4.75
C SER A 235 9.50 -22.24 3.29
N VAL A 236 8.53 -22.04 2.39
CA VAL A 236 8.75 -21.77 0.96
C VAL A 236 7.75 -20.73 0.45
N SER A 237 8.04 -20.07 -0.67
CA SER A 237 7.08 -19.26 -1.42
C SER A 237 7.04 -19.63 -2.91
N ASP A 238 6.11 -19.01 -3.65
CA ASP A 238 6.11 -18.93 -5.11
C ASP A 238 6.16 -20.30 -5.80
N ILE A 239 5.10 -21.10 -5.67
CA ILE A 239 5.15 -22.52 -6.07
C ILE A 239 4.69 -22.72 -7.53
N TYR A 240 5.47 -23.48 -8.30
CA TYR A 240 5.13 -23.87 -9.67
C TYR A 240 5.20 -25.39 -9.83
N TRP A 241 4.06 -26.04 -10.06
CA TRP A 241 4.03 -27.49 -10.35
C TRP A 241 4.21 -27.74 -11.85
N SER A 242 5.37 -28.31 -12.22
CA SER A 242 5.69 -28.74 -13.58
C SER A 242 4.62 -29.69 -14.14
N LYS A 243 4.23 -29.47 -15.39
CA LYS A 243 3.33 -30.36 -16.14
C LYS A 243 4.09 -31.46 -16.86
N SER A 244 5.40 -31.29 -17.11
CA SER A 244 6.24 -32.23 -17.83
C SER A 244 6.91 -33.32 -16.96
N ASP A 245 7.27 -33.04 -15.69
CA ASP A 245 8.05 -33.98 -14.87
C ASP A 245 7.62 -34.19 -13.40
N ASP A 246 6.46 -33.64 -12.99
CA ASP A 246 5.87 -33.78 -11.63
C ASP A 246 6.75 -33.24 -10.47
N ARG A 247 7.76 -32.42 -10.78
CA ARG A 247 8.43 -31.56 -9.78
C ARG A 247 7.58 -30.34 -9.46
N ILE A 248 7.64 -29.91 -8.20
CA ILE A 248 7.19 -28.60 -7.75
C ILE A 248 8.45 -27.75 -7.53
N LEU A 249 8.54 -26.66 -8.29
CA LEU A 249 9.52 -25.60 -8.11
C LEU A 249 9.00 -24.60 -7.07
N PHE A 250 9.91 -23.96 -6.34
CA PHE A 250 9.60 -22.94 -5.33
C PHE A 250 10.79 -22.03 -5.07
N TYR A 251 10.52 -20.84 -4.53
CA TYR A 251 11.53 -19.96 -3.95
C TYR A 251 11.87 -20.43 -2.52
N TYR A 252 13.15 -20.31 -2.15
CA TYR A 252 13.66 -20.53 -0.80
C TYR A 252 14.78 -19.54 -0.46
N ASN A 253 14.64 -18.87 0.69
CA ASN A 253 15.63 -17.98 1.29
C ASN A 253 16.24 -18.65 2.53
N ASP A 254 17.58 -18.77 2.56
CA ASP A 254 18.31 -19.20 3.75
C ASP A 254 18.73 -17.99 4.60
N TYR A 255 17.87 -17.63 5.55
CA TYR A 255 18.08 -16.53 6.50
C TYR A 255 19.41 -16.62 7.27
N TYR A 256 20.02 -17.80 7.40
CA TYR A 256 21.31 -17.96 8.10
C TYR A 256 22.54 -17.74 7.23
N SER A 257 22.43 -17.93 5.91
CA SER A 257 23.56 -17.72 4.98
C SER A 257 23.38 -16.53 4.04
N GLY A 258 22.20 -15.92 3.99
CA GLY A 258 21.87 -14.81 3.11
C GLY A 258 21.81 -15.21 1.63
N ASN A 259 21.62 -16.50 1.32
CA ASN A 259 21.48 -16.99 -0.04
C ASN A 259 20.00 -17.18 -0.41
N GLU A 260 19.64 -16.75 -1.61
CA GLU A 260 18.32 -16.97 -2.18
C GLU A 260 18.40 -17.96 -3.34
N SER A 261 17.35 -18.75 -3.54
CA SER A 261 17.40 -19.91 -4.41
C SER A 261 16.06 -20.29 -5.02
N ILE A 262 16.11 -20.81 -6.25
CA ILE A 262 15.00 -21.55 -6.87
C ILE A 262 15.33 -23.03 -6.75
N GLN A 263 14.44 -23.78 -6.10
CA GLN A 263 14.65 -25.19 -5.79
C GLN A 263 13.46 -26.03 -6.28
N ALA A 264 13.62 -27.34 -6.33
CA ALA A 264 12.60 -28.28 -6.80
C ALA A 264 12.50 -29.51 -5.90
N ILE A 265 11.29 -30.05 -5.76
CA ILE A 265 10.98 -31.29 -5.03
C ILE A 265 9.96 -32.11 -5.81
N ASN A 266 10.04 -33.44 -5.78
CA ASN A 266 9.03 -34.31 -6.41
C ASN A 266 7.70 -34.25 -5.64
N SER A 267 6.56 -34.47 -6.30
CA SER A 267 5.24 -34.46 -5.63
C SER A 267 5.02 -35.50 -4.51
N ASN A 268 5.99 -36.39 -4.29
CA ASN A 268 6.02 -37.36 -3.20
C ASN A 268 6.94 -36.96 -2.02
N GLY A 269 7.55 -35.77 -2.05
CA GLY A 269 8.48 -35.28 -1.03
C GLY A 269 9.94 -35.77 -1.16
N SER A 270 10.28 -36.44 -2.26
CA SER A 270 11.66 -36.87 -2.56
C SER A 270 12.37 -35.95 -3.56
N GLY A 271 13.66 -36.19 -3.83
CA GLY A 271 14.38 -35.56 -4.94
C GLY A 271 14.67 -34.06 -4.77
N TYR A 272 14.67 -33.55 -3.54
CA TYR A 272 14.98 -32.16 -3.22
C TYR A 272 16.30 -31.72 -3.88
N THR A 273 16.23 -30.71 -4.75
CA THR A 273 17.35 -30.25 -5.58
C THR A 273 17.32 -28.74 -5.75
N THR A 274 18.42 -28.05 -5.42
CA THR A 274 18.62 -26.64 -5.74
C THR A 274 18.87 -26.49 -7.25
N ILE A 275 18.06 -25.69 -7.96
CA ILE A 275 18.16 -25.47 -9.41
C ILE A 275 18.99 -24.21 -9.72
N TYR A 276 18.85 -23.19 -8.88
CA TYR A 276 19.64 -21.95 -8.92
C TYR A 276 19.82 -21.41 -7.50
N SER A 277 20.96 -20.78 -7.23
CA SER A 277 21.28 -20.16 -5.93
C SER A 277 22.16 -18.94 -6.17
N THR A 278 21.99 -17.89 -5.37
CA THR A 278 22.67 -16.60 -5.52
C THR A 278 22.74 -15.84 -4.18
N THR A 279 23.67 -14.90 -4.07
CA THR A 279 23.78 -13.91 -2.98
C THR A 279 23.07 -12.58 -3.31
N SER A 280 22.45 -12.49 -4.49
CA SER A 280 21.64 -11.34 -4.95
C SER A 280 20.16 -11.63 -4.75
N ASP A 281 19.37 -10.66 -4.29
CA ASP A 281 17.92 -10.82 -4.02
C ASP A 281 17.17 -11.29 -5.29
N ILE A 282 16.42 -12.40 -5.22
CA ILE A 282 15.55 -12.89 -6.29
C ILE A 282 14.19 -12.20 -6.18
N GLN A 283 13.89 -11.29 -7.11
CA GLN A 283 12.67 -10.48 -7.09
C GLN A 283 11.43 -11.22 -7.64
N SER A 284 11.63 -12.21 -8.51
CA SER A 284 10.60 -13.13 -9.04
C SER A 284 11.21 -14.14 -10.00
N TYR A 285 10.47 -15.21 -10.30
CA TYR A 285 10.81 -16.15 -11.38
C TYR A 285 9.58 -16.61 -12.17
N SER A 286 9.80 -17.15 -13.38
CA SER A 286 8.75 -17.73 -14.22
C SER A 286 9.30 -18.83 -15.13
N VAL A 287 8.48 -19.83 -15.47
CA VAL A 287 8.85 -21.01 -16.28
C VAL A 287 8.27 -20.90 -17.69
N SER A 288 9.03 -21.33 -18.71
CA SER A 288 8.60 -21.24 -20.11
C SER A 288 7.44 -22.19 -20.43
N PHE A 289 6.66 -21.89 -21.48
CA PHE A 289 5.52 -22.72 -21.91
C PHE A 289 5.91 -24.13 -22.37
N ASP A 290 7.18 -24.34 -22.73
CA ASP A 290 7.78 -25.65 -23.03
C ASP A 290 8.48 -26.32 -21.83
N GLU A 291 8.47 -25.68 -20.64
CA GLU A 291 9.16 -26.10 -19.41
C GLU A 291 10.66 -26.42 -19.58
N SER A 292 11.30 -25.93 -20.64
CA SER A 292 12.74 -26.11 -20.88
C SER A 292 13.60 -25.06 -20.17
N LYS A 293 13.01 -23.91 -19.80
CA LYS A 293 13.72 -22.72 -19.30
C LYS A 293 13.00 -22.09 -18.11
N ILE A 294 13.78 -21.43 -17.26
CA ILE A 294 13.31 -20.56 -16.18
C ILE A 294 13.93 -19.19 -16.39
N ALA A 295 13.13 -18.14 -16.24
CA ALA A 295 13.58 -16.75 -16.18
C ALA A 295 13.51 -16.29 -14.72
N ILE A 296 14.57 -15.66 -14.25
CA ILE A 296 14.73 -15.19 -12.86
C ILE A 296 15.14 -13.72 -12.92
N MET A 297 14.53 -12.88 -12.08
CA MET A 297 14.98 -11.50 -11.87
C MET A 297 15.80 -11.45 -10.59
N THR A 298 17.04 -10.95 -10.66
CA THR A 298 17.89 -10.71 -9.49
C THR A 298 18.28 -9.24 -9.36
N SER A 299 18.48 -8.78 -8.13
CA SER A 299 18.92 -7.42 -7.78
C SER A 299 20.10 -7.48 -6.80
N GLU A 300 21.12 -6.67 -7.04
CA GLU A 300 22.24 -6.49 -6.11
C GLU A 300 22.76 -5.06 -6.19
N ASN A 301 22.74 -4.30 -5.08
CA ASN A 301 23.23 -2.92 -5.03
C ASN A 301 22.64 -2.00 -6.13
N ASN A 302 21.34 -2.15 -6.44
CA ASN A 302 20.60 -1.50 -7.54
C ASN A 302 20.98 -1.96 -8.97
N SER A 303 21.87 -2.95 -9.12
CA SER A 303 22.16 -3.62 -10.39
C SER A 303 21.19 -4.78 -10.57
N ASN A 304 20.29 -4.69 -11.56
CA ASN A 304 19.30 -5.72 -11.84
C ASN A 304 19.71 -6.60 -13.02
N LYS A 305 19.36 -7.88 -12.99
CA LYS A 305 19.62 -8.85 -14.08
C LYS A 305 18.41 -9.74 -14.32
N CYS A 306 18.09 -9.97 -15.60
CA CYS A 306 17.32 -11.13 -16.00
C CYS A 306 18.27 -12.30 -16.29
N VAL A 307 18.19 -13.36 -15.48
CA VAL A 307 18.95 -14.59 -15.66
C VAL A 307 18.04 -15.63 -16.31
N ILE A 308 18.47 -16.20 -17.43
CA ILE A 308 17.77 -17.30 -18.11
C ILE A 308 18.57 -18.58 -17.87
N ILE A 309 17.93 -19.58 -17.27
CA ILE A 309 18.52 -20.91 -17.01
C ILE A 309 17.68 -22.01 -17.65
N SER A 310 18.23 -23.21 -17.80
CA SER A 310 17.44 -24.42 -18.10
C SER A 310 16.78 -24.98 -16.83
N THR A 311 15.73 -25.80 -16.98
CA THR A 311 15.12 -26.57 -15.87
C THR A 311 16.02 -27.69 -15.29
N ALA A 312 17.28 -27.76 -15.74
CA ALA A 312 18.37 -28.54 -15.17
C ALA A 312 19.47 -27.66 -14.51
N GLY A 313 19.23 -26.36 -14.31
CA GLY A 313 20.13 -25.45 -13.58
C GLY A 313 21.29 -24.86 -14.40
N ILE A 314 21.33 -25.08 -15.72
CA ILE A 314 22.39 -24.53 -16.58
C ILE A 314 22.06 -23.08 -16.93
N ILE A 315 22.93 -22.13 -16.58
CA ILE A 315 22.79 -20.73 -16.98
C ILE A 315 22.98 -20.61 -18.51
N LEU A 316 21.99 -20.02 -19.19
CA LEU A 316 21.94 -19.85 -20.64
C LEU A 316 22.23 -18.39 -21.05
N LYS A 317 21.77 -17.42 -20.26
CA LYS A 317 22.01 -15.98 -20.42
C LYS A 317 22.01 -15.29 -19.06
N GLU A 318 22.86 -14.28 -18.90
CA GLU A 318 22.64 -13.17 -17.96
C GLU A 318 22.44 -11.91 -18.79
N ILE A 319 21.40 -11.14 -18.50
CA ILE A 319 20.98 -9.99 -19.29
C ILE A 319 20.80 -8.80 -18.34
N PRO A 320 21.71 -7.80 -18.36
CA PRO A 320 21.59 -6.62 -17.50
C PRO A 320 20.27 -5.88 -17.76
N PHE A 321 19.61 -5.46 -16.69
CA PHE A 321 18.39 -4.67 -16.73
C PHE A 321 18.61 -3.35 -15.98
N VAL A 322 18.32 -2.24 -16.66
CA VAL A 322 18.49 -0.88 -16.11
C VAL A 322 17.17 -0.14 -16.28
N THR A 323 16.70 0.46 -15.19
CA THR A 323 15.48 1.28 -15.15
C THR A 323 15.67 2.42 -14.14
N ASP A 324 14.89 3.50 -14.30
CA ASP A 324 14.83 4.63 -13.37
C ASP A 324 14.00 4.32 -12.09
N MET A 325 13.50 3.08 -11.97
CA MET A 325 12.61 2.58 -10.90
C MET A 325 13.37 1.63 -9.95
N PRO A 326 13.29 1.81 -8.62
CA PRO A 326 13.90 0.88 -7.67
C PRO A 326 13.11 -0.44 -7.49
N PHE A 327 11.86 -0.51 -7.99
CA PHE A 327 10.97 -1.66 -7.81
C PHE A 327 10.66 -2.35 -9.14
N ILE A 328 11.18 -3.57 -9.31
CA ILE A 328 10.76 -4.52 -10.36
C ILE A 328 9.69 -5.43 -9.76
N MET A 329 8.56 -5.60 -10.46
CA MET A 329 7.38 -6.29 -9.93
C MET A 329 7.23 -7.73 -10.45
N ASN A 330 7.77 -8.04 -11.64
CA ASN A 330 7.65 -9.39 -12.19
C ASN A 330 8.59 -9.65 -13.38
N VAL A 331 8.96 -10.92 -13.58
CA VAL A 331 9.45 -11.48 -14.84
C VAL A 331 8.53 -12.62 -15.29
N ALA A 332 8.10 -12.61 -16.56
CA ALA A 332 7.15 -13.59 -17.09
C ALA A 332 7.51 -14.01 -18.53
N TRP A 333 7.18 -15.23 -18.94
CA TRP A 333 7.35 -15.64 -20.34
C TRP A 333 6.21 -15.12 -21.21
N VAL A 334 6.56 -14.55 -22.36
CA VAL A 334 5.59 -14.05 -23.36
C VAL A 334 5.37 -15.09 -24.45
N SER A 335 6.49 -15.68 -24.90
CA SER A 335 6.58 -16.85 -25.77
C SER A 335 7.87 -17.61 -25.43
N ASN A 336 8.08 -18.84 -25.92
CA ASN A 336 9.26 -19.65 -25.57
C ASN A 336 10.64 -19.06 -25.98
N SER A 337 10.64 -17.94 -26.73
CA SER A 337 11.80 -17.16 -27.14
C SER A 337 11.83 -15.73 -26.59
N LYS A 338 10.83 -15.29 -25.80
CA LYS A 338 10.69 -13.90 -25.34
C LYS A 338 10.17 -13.81 -23.91
N VAL A 339 10.84 -13.04 -23.07
CA VAL A 339 10.40 -12.72 -21.70
C VAL A 339 9.92 -11.27 -21.60
N MET A 340 9.04 -11.03 -20.64
CA MET A 340 8.58 -9.72 -20.20
C MET A 340 9.15 -9.41 -18.82
N ILE A 341 9.45 -8.14 -18.59
CA ILE A 341 9.74 -7.59 -17.27
C ILE A 341 8.78 -6.41 -17.04
N SER A 342 8.17 -6.36 -15.86
CA SER A 342 7.39 -5.20 -15.40
C SER A 342 8.12 -4.51 -14.25
N ASP A 343 8.46 -3.24 -14.41
CA ASP A 343 8.71 -2.35 -13.27
C ASP A 343 7.43 -1.55 -12.96
N ALA A 344 7.42 -0.80 -11.86
CA ALA A 344 6.24 -0.05 -11.43
C ALA A 344 5.83 1.11 -12.37
N LYS A 345 6.50 1.30 -13.52
CA LYS A 345 6.23 2.35 -14.52
C LYS A 345 6.05 1.82 -15.94
N ASN A 346 6.69 0.73 -16.34
CA ASN A 346 6.78 0.26 -17.72
C ASN A 346 6.73 -1.27 -17.85
N LEU A 347 6.31 -1.73 -19.03
CA LEU A 347 6.53 -3.09 -19.51
C LEU A 347 7.66 -3.11 -20.54
N TYR A 348 8.57 -4.06 -20.36
CA TYR A 348 9.69 -4.34 -21.25
C TYR A 348 9.55 -5.75 -21.80
N THR A 349 10.11 -5.99 -22.99
CA THR A 349 10.34 -7.36 -23.49
C THR A 349 11.81 -7.57 -23.86
N ILE A 350 12.29 -8.80 -23.69
CA ILE A 350 13.61 -9.25 -24.11
C ILE A 350 13.43 -10.45 -25.03
N ASP A 351 13.91 -10.35 -26.27
CA ASP A 351 14.15 -11.51 -27.13
C ASP A 351 15.42 -12.23 -26.64
N ILE A 352 15.28 -13.48 -26.19
CA ILE A 352 16.39 -14.27 -25.63
C ILE A 352 17.14 -15.09 -26.67
N VAL A 353 16.59 -15.24 -27.89
CA VAL A 353 17.24 -15.95 -29.02
C VAL A 353 18.08 -15.01 -29.89
N SER A 354 17.89 -13.69 -29.74
CA SER A 354 18.78 -12.65 -30.24
C SER A 354 20.27 -12.95 -29.92
N SER A 355 21.14 -12.58 -30.85
CA SER A 355 22.60 -12.59 -30.65
C SER A 355 23.02 -11.58 -29.58
N THR A 356 22.29 -10.48 -29.43
CA THR A 356 22.44 -9.47 -28.38
C THR A 356 21.09 -9.21 -27.70
N PRO A 357 20.67 -10.05 -26.73
CA PRO A 357 19.45 -9.82 -25.95
C PRO A 357 19.55 -8.52 -25.15
N ALA A 358 18.51 -7.69 -25.22
CA ALA A 358 18.42 -6.43 -24.49
C ALA A 358 16.94 -6.09 -24.19
N PRO A 359 16.64 -5.36 -23.10
CA PRO A 359 15.28 -4.93 -22.79
C PRO A 359 14.81 -3.81 -23.70
N VAL A 360 13.66 -4.03 -24.36
CA VAL A 360 12.93 -3.04 -25.16
C VAL A 360 11.70 -2.60 -24.39
N ASN A 361 11.62 -1.31 -24.03
CA ASN A 361 10.42 -0.73 -23.43
C ASN A 361 9.30 -0.68 -24.50
N ILE A 362 8.19 -1.35 -24.25
CA ILE A 362 7.06 -1.44 -25.19
C ILE A 362 5.90 -0.50 -24.83
N THR A 363 5.90 0.11 -23.65
CA THR A 363 4.82 1.02 -23.20
C THR A 363 5.24 2.49 -23.16
N ASN A 364 6.53 2.78 -23.00
CA ASN A 364 7.19 4.09 -23.12
C ASN A 364 6.47 5.21 -22.34
N ASN A 365 6.29 4.99 -21.03
CA ASN A 365 5.52 5.87 -20.17
C ASN A 365 6.38 7.00 -19.62
N THR A 366 5.86 8.23 -19.68
CA THR A 366 6.56 9.44 -19.20
C THR A 366 6.49 9.59 -17.68
N ASN A 367 5.28 9.47 -17.12
CA ASN A 367 4.98 9.71 -15.71
C ASN A 367 5.25 8.46 -14.86
N TYR A 368 5.53 8.66 -13.58
CA TYR A 368 5.76 7.60 -12.60
C TYR A 368 4.46 7.27 -11.84
N PRO A 369 4.38 6.12 -11.15
CA PRO A 369 3.33 5.87 -10.16
C PRO A 369 3.45 6.84 -8.98
N LEU A 370 2.32 7.29 -8.43
CA LEU A 370 2.30 8.24 -7.32
C LEU A 370 2.11 7.56 -5.97
N ASN A 371 3.12 7.71 -5.11
CA ASN A 371 2.86 7.96 -3.69
C ASN A 371 2.64 9.48 -3.51
N LEU A 372 1.37 9.88 -3.40
CA LEU A 372 1.00 11.22 -2.95
C LEU A 372 1.08 11.25 -1.43
N SER A 373 2.16 11.80 -0.89
CA SER A 373 2.16 12.32 0.47
C SER A 373 1.84 13.80 0.43
N ILE A 374 1.01 14.26 1.37
CA ILE A 374 0.56 15.65 1.47
C ILE A 374 0.72 16.14 2.91
N ASP A 375 1.24 17.37 3.09
CA ASP A 375 1.16 18.08 4.37
C ASP A 375 0.75 19.55 4.18
N ALA A 376 -0.09 20.06 5.07
CA ALA A 376 -0.66 21.40 5.04
C ALA A 376 -0.40 22.13 6.36
N LYS A 377 0.31 23.26 6.34
CA LYS A 377 0.62 24.05 7.55
C LYS A 377 0.51 25.55 7.29
N SER A 378 -0.08 26.26 8.26
CA SER A 378 -0.47 27.67 8.14
C SER A 378 -1.32 27.95 6.88
N SER A 379 -0.74 28.48 5.81
CA SER A 379 -1.41 28.74 4.52
C SER A 379 -0.75 28.05 3.32
N LYS A 380 0.17 27.12 3.56
CA LYS A 380 0.91 26.38 2.51
C LYS A 380 0.59 24.89 2.54
N LEU A 381 0.74 24.28 1.37
CA LEU A 381 0.68 22.84 1.11
C LEU A 381 2.03 22.38 0.55
N VAL A 382 2.45 21.16 0.88
CA VAL A 382 3.53 20.43 0.21
C VAL A 382 3.03 19.07 -0.26
N TYR A 383 3.53 18.57 -1.39
CA TYR A 383 3.28 17.21 -1.87
C TYR A 383 4.40 16.66 -2.75
N THR A 384 4.45 15.34 -2.89
CA THR A 384 5.32 14.63 -3.85
C THR A 384 4.62 14.40 -5.20
N HIS A 385 5.37 14.60 -6.28
CA HIS A 385 5.05 14.06 -7.61
C HIS A 385 6.14 13.08 -8.06
N ASP A 386 5.76 12.08 -8.85
CA ASP A 386 6.65 11.08 -9.46
C ASP A 386 7.63 10.34 -8.50
N MET A 387 7.38 10.32 -7.18
CA MET A 387 8.32 9.88 -6.12
C MET A 387 9.70 10.60 -6.15
N LYS A 388 9.79 11.73 -6.85
CA LYS A 388 11.03 12.50 -7.02
C LYS A 388 10.79 13.98 -6.71
N THR A 389 9.97 14.65 -7.51
CA THR A 389 9.80 16.11 -7.43
C THR A 389 8.90 16.48 -6.25
N ILE A 390 9.37 17.36 -5.35
CA ILE A 390 8.54 17.95 -4.29
C ILE A 390 8.01 19.29 -4.79
N TYR A 391 6.72 19.52 -4.60
CA TYR A 391 6.02 20.75 -4.94
C TYR A 391 5.51 21.46 -3.69
N THR A 392 5.51 22.78 -3.69
CA THR A 392 4.76 23.59 -2.72
C THR A 392 3.82 24.56 -3.42
N MET A 393 2.71 24.85 -2.74
CA MET A 393 1.67 25.76 -3.21
C MET A 393 0.96 26.44 -2.03
N ASN A 394 0.16 27.46 -2.30
CA ASN A 394 -0.77 28.02 -1.31
C ASN A 394 -1.98 27.09 -1.15
N ILE A 395 -2.58 27.11 0.05
CA ILE A 395 -3.77 26.30 0.39
C ILE A 395 -5.04 26.70 -0.38
N ASP A 396 -5.01 27.79 -1.16
CA ASP A 396 -6.10 28.26 -2.02
C ASP A 396 -6.00 27.79 -3.49
N GLY A 397 -4.97 27.00 -3.83
CA GLY A 397 -4.72 26.56 -5.21
C GLY A 397 -3.66 27.37 -5.96
N THR A 398 -3.18 28.49 -5.41
CA THR A 398 -2.27 29.41 -6.12
C THR A 398 -0.78 29.13 -5.86
N ASN A 399 0.09 29.70 -6.70
CA ASN A 399 1.55 29.69 -6.54
C ASN A 399 2.17 28.28 -6.40
N GLU A 400 1.70 27.31 -7.19
CA GLU A 400 2.34 26.01 -7.34
C GLU A 400 3.71 26.15 -8.05
N PHE A 401 4.75 25.53 -7.48
CA PHE A 401 6.03 25.32 -8.14
C PHE A 401 6.78 24.11 -7.56
N ALA A 402 7.71 23.53 -8.34
CA ALA A 402 8.61 22.49 -7.87
C ALA A 402 9.69 23.11 -6.96
N VAL A 403 9.68 22.74 -5.67
CA VAL A 403 10.63 23.19 -4.66
C VAL A 403 11.89 22.31 -4.60
N ILE A 404 11.76 21.02 -4.94
CA ILE A 404 12.86 20.07 -5.15
C ILE A 404 12.63 19.36 -6.47
N THR A 405 13.62 19.36 -7.37
CA THR A 405 13.61 18.57 -8.61
C THR A 405 14.85 17.68 -8.64
N PRO A 406 14.76 16.41 -8.22
CA PRO A 406 15.91 15.50 -8.21
C PRO A 406 16.43 15.21 -9.61
N ASN A 407 17.74 14.94 -9.72
CA ASN A 407 18.34 14.44 -10.95
C ASN A 407 18.15 12.90 -11.10
N SER A 408 18.74 12.30 -12.14
CA SER A 408 18.57 10.87 -12.45
C SER A 408 19.02 9.90 -11.36
N THR A 409 19.99 10.28 -10.50
CA THR A 409 20.46 9.44 -9.37
C THR A 409 19.81 9.78 -8.04
N GLN A 410 18.77 10.62 -8.05
CA GLN A 410 18.17 11.17 -6.84
C GLN A 410 16.66 10.90 -6.77
N MET A 411 16.13 10.71 -5.56
CA MET A 411 14.70 10.46 -5.29
C MET A 411 14.29 10.85 -3.87
N VAL A 412 12.99 10.91 -3.61
CA VAL A 412 12.42 11.30 -2.29
C VAL A 412 11.78 10.09 -1.64
N ALA A 413 12.35 9.66 -0.51
CA ALA A 413 12.07 8.37 0.11
C ALA A 413 11.07 8.45 1.26
N GLY A 414 9.95 9.15 1.04
CA GLY A 414 8.88 9.33 2.02
C GLY A 414 8.28 10.74 2.05
N ASN A 415 7.60 11.04 3.16
CA ASN A 415 6.61 12.09 3.27
C ASN A 415 7.21 13.48 3.57
N PRO A 416 7.16 14.47 2.65
CA PRO A 416 7.57 15.83 2.96
C PRO A 416 6.67 16.45 4.03
N LEU A 417 7.28 17.09 5.03
CA LEU A 417 6.58 17.81 6.10
C LEU A 417 6.92 19.30 6.05
N LEU A 418 5.92 20.15 6.29
CA LEU A 418 6.11 21.58 6.53
C LEU A 418 6.34 21.84 8.02
N SER A 419 7.12 22.88 8.35
CA SER A 419 7.11 23.42 9.71
C SER A 419 5.74 24.04 10.02
N PRO A 420 5.33 24.17 11.30
CA PRO A 420 4.00 24.70 11.65
C PRO A 420 3.67 26.09 11.07
N ASN A 421 4.68 26.95 10.94
CA ASN A 421 4.59 28.27 10.30
C ASN A 421 4.62 28.23 8.75
N GLY A 422 4.68 27.05 8.15
CA GLY A 422 4.77 26.81 6.71
C GLY A 422 6.09 27.22 6.05
N LEU A 423 7.10 27.71 6.78
CA LEU A 423 8.29 28.32 6.19
C LEU A 423 9.42 27.33 5.81
N LYS A 424 9.58 26.23 6.55
CA LYS A 424 10.58 25.18 6.28
C LYS A 424 9.92 23.93 5.71
N LEU A 425 10.71 23.15 4.99
CA LEU A 425 10.39 21.85 4.40
C LEU A 425 11.41 20.82 4.91
N LEU A 426 10.93 19.73 5.50
CA LEU A 426 11.72 18.59 5.98
C LEU A 426 11.34 17.35 5.17
N TYR A 427 12.32 16.66 4.58
CA TYR A 427 12.07 15.51 3.69
C TYR A 427 13.22 14.48 3.71
N PRO A 428 12.90 13.19 3.53
CA PRO A 428 13.90 12.15 3.29
C PRO A 428 14.31 12.14 1.81
N PHE A 429 15.60 11.98 1.55
CA PHE A 429 16.20 12.09 0.23
C PHE A 429 17.20 10.94 0.02
N ILE A 430 17.26 10.40 -1.19
CA ILE A 430 18.25 9.40 -1.59
C ILE A 430 19.03 9.96 -2.78
N ASP A 431 20.36 9.87 -2.72
CA ASP A 431 21.27 10.08 -3.87
C ASP A 431 22.17 8.86 -4.04
N THR A 432 21.91 8.04 -5.06
CA THR A 432 22.60 6.76 -5.27
C THR A 432 24.07 6.91 -5.68
N ASN A 433 24.55 8.13 -5.94
CA ASN A 433 25.97 8.43 -6.16
C ASN A 433 26.72 8.76 -4.85
N SER A 434 26.03 8.85 -3.70
CA SER A 434 26.64 9.20 -2.42
C SER A 434 26.99 7.96 -1.59
N ILE A 435 28.13 8.01 -0.88
CA ILE A 435 28.57 6.94 0.05
C ILE A 435 27.56 6.75 1.21
N ASN A 436 26.92 7.84 1.62
CA ASN A 436 25.74 7.84 2.47
C ASN A 436 24.55 8.24 1.59
N PRO A 437 23.90 7.32 0.85
CA PRO A 437 22.89 7.68 -0.13
C PRO A 437 21.64 8.28 0.53
N CYS A 438 21.24 7.77 1.69
CA CYS A 438 20.00 8.15 2.37
C CYS A 438 20.24 9.29 3.36
N LYS A 439 19.44 10.36 3.26
CA LYS A 439 19.60 11.61 4.02
C LYS A 439 18.26 12.15 4.51
N LEU A 440 18.27 12.86 5.63
CA LEU A 440 17.16 13.70 6.10
C LEU A 440 17.53 15.17 5.90
N ILE A 441 16.81 15.87 5.03
CA ILE A 441 17.17 17.21 4.56
C ILE A 441 16.14 18.26 5.00
N LEU A 442 16.64 19.44 5.38
CA LEU A 442 15.86 20.64 5.66
C LEU A 442 16.14 21.73 4.61
N LYS A 443 15.10 22.36 4.06
CA LYS A 443 15.16 23.49 3.12
C LYS A 443 14.10 24.55 3.49
N ASN A 444 14.13 25.73 2.85
CA ASN A 444 12.97 26.62 2.89
C ASN A 444 11.87 26.13 1.92
N SER A 445 10.62 26.26 2.35
CA SER A 445 9.39 25.92 1.61
C SER A 445 9.10 26.78 0.36
N ASP A 446 9.92 27.80 0.12
CA ASP A 446 9.89 28.70 -1.04
C ASP A 446 11.03 28.38 -2.04
N GLY A 447 11.79 27.31 -1.81
CA GLY A 447 12.95 26.91 -2.62
C GLY A 447 14.22 27.70 -2.35
N THR A 448 14.16 28.76 -1.53
CA THR A 448 15.32 29.62 -1.26
C THR A 448 16.29 28.99 -0.25
N GLY A 449 17.53 29.51 -0.23
CA GLY A 449 18.56 29.10 0.70
C GLY A 449 19.18 27.72 0.41
N SER A 450 20.25 27.42 1.13
CA SER A 450 20.93 26.13 1.06
C SER A 450 20.13 25.06 1.80
N GLU A 451 20.22 23.82 1.31
CA GLU A 451 19.80 22.64 2.05
C GLU A 451 20.71 22.40 3.26
N THR A 452 20.14 21.83 4.33
CA THR A 452 20.85 21.44 5.55
C THR A 452 20.57 19.97 5.83
N THR A 453 21.62 19.14 5.76
CA THR A 453 21.55 17.73 6.15
C THR A 453 21.43 17.63 7.67
N ILE A 454 20.35 17.01 8.15
CA ILE A 454 20.15 16.69 9.57
C ILE A 454 20.82 15.36 9.91
N GLU A 455 20.65 14.37 9.03
CA GLU A 455 21.24 13.04 9.14
C GLU A 455 21.60 12.52 7.74
N GLU A 456 22.66 11.72 7.62
CA GLU A 456 22.93 10.91 6.43
C GLU A 456 23.47 9.53 6.84
N ASN A 457 23.15 8.48 6.07
CA ASN A 457 23.47 7.10 6.45
C ASN A 457 23.65 6.16 5.23
N PRO A 458 24.35 5.01 5.39
CA PRO A 458 24.65 4.08 4.29
C PRO A 458 23.52 3.11 3.91
N SER A 459 22.43 3.03 4.69
CA SER A 459 21.36 2.04 4.56
C SER A 459 20.06 2.62 3.98
N SER A 460 19.28 1.79 3.27
CA SER A 460 17.96 2.11 2.68
C SER A 460 16.81 2.19 3.71
N SER A 461 17.13 2.55 4.96
CA SER A 461 16.19 2.57 6.08
C SER A 461 15.37 3.86 6.14
N TYR A 462 14.04 3.73 6.27
CA TYR A 462 13.12 4.86 6.40
C TYR A 462 13.34 5.62 7.71
N TYR A 463 13.44 6.94 7.63
CA TYR A 463 13.44 7.82 8.80
C TYR A 463 12.04 7.93 9.40
N THR A 464 11.94 7.97 10.73
CA THR A 464 10.76 8.52 11.43
C THR A 464 11.11 9.92 11.92
N TYR A 465 10.42 10.97 11.46
CA TYR A 465 10.79 12.39 11.71
C TYR A 465 9.54 13.28 11.80
N LYS A 466 9.59 14.31 12.66
CA LYS A 466 8.54 15.33 12.81
C LYS A 466 9.13 16.66 13.29
N PHE A 467 8.57 17.79 12.82
CA PHE A 467 8.71 19.06 13.53
C PHE A 467 7.96 19.03 14.87
N SER A 468 8.41 19.83 15.82
CA SER A 468 7.67 20.10 17.06
C SER A 468 6.47 21.06 16.82
N PRO A 469 5.42 21.07 17.66
CA PRO A 469 4.20 21.87 17.45
C PRO A 469 4.39 23.39 17.35
N MET A 470 5.31 24.00 18.10
CA MET A 470 5.68 25.42 17.93
C MET A 470 6.76 25.62 16.85
N GLY A 471 7.28 24.53 16.27
CA GLY A 471 8.29 24.55 15.22
C GLY A 471 9.68 24.96 15.70
N THR A 472 9.99 24.87 16.99
CA THR A 472 11.31 25.22 17.54
C THR A 472 12.34 24.09 17.43
N LYS A 473 11.90 22.86 17.15
CA LYS A 473 12.72 21.63 17.12
C LYS A 473 12.30 20.70 16.00
N ILE A 474 13.17 19.73 15.72
CA ILE A 474 12.88 18.54 14.91
C ILE A 474 13.27 17.33 15.75
N LEU A 475 12.42 16.30 15.80
CA LEU A 475 12.81 14.97 16.30
C LEU A 475 12.90 14.01 15.12
N PHE A 476 13.90 13.13 15.15
CA PHE A 476 13.98 11.99 14.25
C PHE A 476 14.54 10.75 14.95
N MET A 477 14.25 9.57 14.40
CA MET A 477 14.94 8.33 14.71
C MET A 477 16.14 8.17 13.77
N SER A 478 17.32 7.91 14.34
CA SER A 478 18.54 7.56 13.61
C SER A 478 18.46 6.10 13.14
N PRO A 479 18.56 5.82 11.83
CA PRO A 479 18.61 4.44 11.32
C PRO A 479 19.96 3.74 11.58
N ILE A 480 20.99 4.48 12.00
CA ILE A 480 22.34 3.96 12.25
C ILE A 480 22.39 3.14 13.55
N ASP A 481 21.66 3.60 14.57
CA ASP A 481 21.74 3.07 15.93
C ASP A 481 20.37 2.96 16.64
N TYR A 482 19.29 3.16 15.88
CA TYR A 482 17.87 3.07 16.27
C TYR A 482 17.47 3.96 17.46
N LYS A 483 18.21 5.06 17.72
CA LYS A 483 17.90 6.02 18.80
C LYS A 483 17.22 7.28 18.29
N TYR A 484 16.48 7.92 19.19
CA TYR A 484 15.86 9.22 18.94
C TYR A 484 16.85 10.37 19.16
N TYR A 485 16.82 11.34 18.25
CA TYR A 485 17.65 12.54 18.26
C TYR A 485 16.80 13.79 18.03
N VAL A 486 17.09 14.84 18.80
CA VAL A 486 16.46 16.15 18.69
C VAL A 486 17.47 17.18 18.15
N THR A 487 17.03 18.03 17.24
CA THR A 487 17.73 19.22 16.73
C THR A 487 16.88 20.46 16.94
N ASP A 488 17.48 21.64 16.80
CA ASP A 488 16.70 22.88 16.66
C ASP A 488 15.99 22.96 15.30
N SER A 489 15.16 23.99 15.13
CA SER A 489 14.35 24.22 13.91
C SER A 489 15.14 24.48 12.63
N ASN A 490 16.46 24.65 12.72
CA ASN A 490 17.37 24.75 11.57
C ASN A 490 18.15 23.44 11.32
N GLY A 491 17.82 22.36 12.04
CA GLY A 491 18.50 21.07 11.92
C GLY A 491 19.84 21.01 12.68
N LEU A 492 20.20 22.05 13.43
CA LEU A 492 21.48 22.12 14.14
C LEU A 492 21.34 21.61 15.59
N ASN A 493 22.47 21.54 16.31
CA ASN A 493 22.53 21.17 17.73
C ASN A 493 21.95 19.76 18.06
N LYS A 494 22.19 18.77 17.18
CA LYS A 494 21.78 17.36 17.35
C LYS A 494 22.19 16.81 18.73
N LYS A 495 21.21 16.35 19.50
CA LYS A 495 21.39 15.69 20.82
C LYS A 495 20.58 14.40 20.89
N PRO A 496 21.09 13.34 21.53
CA PRO A 496 20.30 12.13 21.78
C PRO A 496 19.16 12.43 22.77
N VAL A 497 18.02 11.78 22.57
CA VAL A 497 16.90 11.79 23.51
C VAL A 497 16.86 10.44 24.21
N ILE A 498 16.79 10.44 25.55
CA ILE A 498 16.63 9.21 26.32
C ILE A 498 15.17 8.76 26.20
N ALA A 499 14.98 7.59 25.60
CA ALA A 499 13.71 6.90 25.44
C ALA A 499 13.75 5.53 26.15
N PRO A 500 12.60 4.90 26.44
CA PRO A 500 12.53 3.52 26.92
C PRO A 500 13.29 2.54 26.01
N THR A 501 13.79 1.42 26.55
CA THR A 501 14.62 0.47 25.77
C THR A 501 13.87 -0.14 24.58
N ASP A 502 12.55 -0.30 24.75
CA ASP A 502 11.66 -0.99 23.81
C ASP A 502 10.60 -0.01 23.26
N SER A 503 10.93 1.28 23.11
CA SER A 503 10.02 2.28 22.56
C SER A 503 9.96 2.23 21.03
N GLY A 504 8.90 1.63 20.48
CA GLY A 504 8.55 1.73 19.06
C GLY A 504 8.16 3.15 18.62
N SER A 505 7.71 3.30 17.38
CA SER A 505 7.49 4.58 16.69
C SER A 505 6.38 5.50 17.27
N TYR A 506 5.78 5.15 18.41
CA TYR A 506 4.67 5.85 19.04
C TYR A 506 5.17 6.92 20.01
N PHE A 507 5.60 8.05 19.45
CA PHE A 507 5.94 9.26 20.20
C PHE A 507 5.15 10.49 19.72
N THR A 508 4.99 11.46 20.64
CA THR A 508 4.51 12.80 20.30
C THR A 508 5.17 13.88 21.17
N PHE A 509 5.31 15.08 20.62
CA PHE A 509 5.74 16.28 21.34
C PHE A 509 4.59 16.87 22.16
N SER A 510 4.92 17.61 23.22
CA SER A 510 3.99 18.55 23.84
C SER A 510 3.74 19.78 22.97
N SER A 511 2.59 20.43 23.18
CA SER A 511 2.20 21.66 22.46
C SER A 511 3.07 22.89 22.79
N ASP A 512 3.96 22.80 23.77
CA ASP A 512 4.91 23.84 24.19
C ASP A 512 6.38 23.50 23.81
N ASP A 513 6.59 22.47 22.99
CA ASP A 513 7.89 21.92 22.57
C ASP A 513 8.83 21.43 23.72
N ASN A 514 8.45 21.51 24.99
CA ASN A 514 9.35 21.19 26.11
C ASN A 514 9.48 19.69 26.42
N TRP A 515 8.54 18.87 25.96
CA TRP A 515 8.45 17.44 26.32
C TRP A 515 8.21 16.56 25.10
N ILE A 516 8.60 15.30 25.22
CA ILE A 516 8.13 14.20 24.35
C ILE A 516 7.52 13.14 25.24
N MET A 517 6.48 12.46 24.76
CA MET A 517 5.93 11.28 25.41
C MET A 517 6.11 10.04 24.53
N PHE A 518 6.55 8.95 25.16
CA PHE A 518 6.83 7.65 24.56
C PHE A 518 5.99 6.56 25.21
N THR A 519 5.63 5.53 24.44
CA THR A 519 5.26 4.20 24.96
C THR A 519 6.51 3.34 25.06
N GLY A 520 6.62 2.46 26.06
CA GLY A 520 7.68 1.45 26.08
C GLY A 520 7.84 0.75 27.42
N ILE A 521 9.04 0.23 27.67
CA ILE A 521 9.41 -0.50 28.90
C ILE A 521 10.66 0.15 29.53
N VAL A 522 10.64 0.36 30.85
CA VAL A 522 11.80 0.78 31.64
C VAL A 522 11.87 -0.03 32.92
N GLY A 523 13.00 -0.69 33.18
CA GLY A 523 13.21 -1.47 34.40
C GLY A 523 12.23 -2.63 34.60
N GLY A 524 11.63 -3.15 33.52
CA GLY A 524 10.58 -4.17 33.56
C GLY A 524 9.17 -3.65 33.83
N GLN A 525 8.94 -2.33 33.87
CA GLN A 525 7.60 -1.74 33.87
C GLN A 525 7.24 -1.18 32.49
N GLU A 526 6.11 -1.64 31.95
CA GLU A 526 5.46 -1.09 30.77
C GLU A 526 4.69 0.19 31.12
N GLY A 527 4.66 1.18 30.23
CA GLY A 527 3.79 2.33 30.42
C GLY A 527 4.10 3.53 29.53
N ILE A 528 3.67 4.68 30.02
CA ILE A 528 3.76 5.98 29.35
C ILE A 528 4.83 6.82 30.04
N PHE A 529 5.84 7.23 29.28
CA PHE A 529 7.05 7.91 29.74
C PHE A 529 7.14 9.31 29.12
N LYS A 530 7.30 10.33 29.95
CA LYS A 530 7.39 11.75 29.56
C LYS A 530 8.83 12.24 29.74
N THR A 531 9.53 12.49 28.64
CA THR A 531 10.92 12.94 28.62
C THR A 531 11.00 14.45 28.50
N ASP A 532 11.74 15.09 29.40
CA ASP A 532 12.08 16.53 29.36
C ASP A 532 13.15 16.77 28.29
N LEU A 533 12.89 17.66 27.32
CA LEU A 533 13.85 17.98 26.26
C LEU A 533 14.97 18.95 26.68
N SER A 534 14.85 19.59 27.84
CA SER A 534 15.87 20.47 28.39
C SER A 534 16.92 19.72 29.22
N THR A 535 16.51 18.70 29.99
CA THR A 535 17.39 17.87 30.83
C THR A 535 17.66 16.47 30.30
N THR A 536 16.95 16.04 29.25
CA THR A 536 16.88 14.66 28.71
C THR A 536 16.48 13.59 29.75
N THR A 537 15.87 13.98 30.87
CA THR A 537 15.43 13.06 31.92
C THR A 537 14.04 12.47 31.62
N VAL A 538 13.87 11.19 31.94
CA VAL A 538 12.60 10.46 31.77
C VAL A 538 11.79 10.50 33.07
N VAL A 539 10.56 11.01 32.99
CA VAL A 539 9.58 11.01 34.08
C VAL A 539 8.51 9.97 33.78
N PHE A 540 8.26 9.06 34.71
CA PHE A 540 7.17 8.08 34.61
C PHE A 540 5.81 8.77 34.86
N SER A 541 4.84 8.56 33.97
CA SER A 541 3.52 9.20 34.09
C SER A 541 2.46 8.26 34.68
N THR A 542 2.32 7.04 34.14
CA THR A 542 1.31 6.06 34.59
C THR A 542 1.72 4.62 34.25
N SER A 543 1.36 3.66 35.12
CA SER A 543 1.40 2.21 34.84
C SER A 543 0.22 1.81 33.94
N ALA A 544 0.35 2.09 32.64
CA ALA A 544 -0.74 1.98 31.67
C ALA A 544 -0.46 0.88 30.64
N TYR A 545 -0.97 -0.33 30.91
CA TYR A 545 -0.87 -1.48 30.00
C TYR A 545 -1.43 -1.16 28.60
N LEU A 546 -0.52 -1.18 27.61
CA LEU A 546 -0.81 -1.22 26.17
C LEU A 546 -1.71 -0.08 25.65
N TYR A 547 -1.30 1.17 25.90
CA TYR A 547 -1.87 2.35 25.26
C TYR A 547 -0.92 2.93 24.20
N ASN A 548 -1.37 3.02 22.95
CA ASN A 548 -0.70 3.77 21.88
C ASN A 548 -0.98 5.27 22.03
N ILE A 549 0.03 6.13 21.82
CA ILE A 549 -0.12 7.59 21.85
C ILE A 549 -0.39 8.09 20.43
N TYR A 550 -1.51 8.80 20.23
CA TYR A 550 -1.91 9.33 18.93
C TYR A 550 -1.58 10.82 18.78
N ASP A 551 -1.88 11.61 19.81
CA ASP A 551 -1.77 13.07 19.74
C ASP A 551 -1.60 13.70 21.13
N TRP A 552 -1.00 14.89 21.19
CA TRP A 552 -0.93 15.75 22.38
C TRP A 552 -1.18 17.20 21.94
N LYS A 553 -2.26 17.78 22.47
CA LYS A 553 -2.69 19.16 22.24
C LYS A 553 -3.23 19.75 23.54
N SER A 554 -2.78 20.95 23.92
CA SER A 554 -3.34 21.79 25.00
C SER A 554 -3.71 21.03 26.28
N ASN A 555 -2.68 20.61 27.03
CA ASN A 555 -2.77 19.85 28.29
C ASN A 555 -3.50 18.49 28.20
N LYS A 556 -3.88 18.03 27.00
CA LYS A 556 -4.52 16.73 26.76
C LYS A 556 -3.67 15.83 25.88
N VAL A 557 -3.68 14.54 26.18
CA VAL A 557 -3.11 13.48 25.34
C VAL A 557 -4.23 12.54 24.90
N LEU A 558 -4.28 12.25 23.60
CA LEU A 558 -5.11 11.20 23.02
C LEU A 558 -4.35 9.87 23.00
N LEU A 559 -4.96 8.86 23.58
CA LEU A 559 -4.46 7.49 23.67
C LEU A 559 -5.47 6.53 23.04
N SER A 560 -5.01 5.37 22.55
CA SER A 560 -5.89 4.22 22.29
C SER A 560 -5.35 2.97 22.97
N LYS A 561 -6.24 2.10 23.46
CA LYS A 561 -5.90 0.78 24.00
C LYS A 561 -6.69 -0.31 23.28
N TYR A 562 -6.04 -1.42 22.96
CA TYR A 562 -6.73 -2.60 22.45
C TYR A 562 -7.54 -3.28 23.55
N ASP A 563 -8.83 -3.46 23.30
CA ASP A 563 -9.77 -4.27 24.07
C ASP A 563 -9.97 -5.59 23.33
N SER A 564 -9.48 -6.69 23.92
CA SER A 564 -9.53 -8.02 23.32
C SER A 564 -10.91 -8.68 23.40
N GLU A 565 -11.76 -8.30 24.35
CA GLU A 565 -13.14 -8.83 24.45
C GLU A 565 -14.02 -8.25 23.35
N LYS A 566 -13.82 -6.97 23.02
CA LYS A 566 -14.49 -6.27 21.91
C LYS A 566 -13.73 -6.35 20.59
N SER A 567 -12.49 -6.86 20.59
CA SER A 567 -11.56 -6.93 19.45
C SER A 567 -11.33 -5.59 18.74
N LEU A 568 -11.19 -4.49 19.51
CA LEU A 568 -11.09 -3.13 18.96
C LEU A 568 -10.25 -2.18 19.81
N TYR A 569 -9.81 -1.06 19.21
CA TYR A 569 -9.14 0.02 19.93
C TYR A 569 -10.16 1.00 20.53
N LEU A 570 -10.17 1.08 21.86
CA LEU A 570 -10.90 2.10 22.63
C LEU A 570 -10.06 3.38 22.73
N LEU A 571 -10.65 4.56 22.51
CA LEU A 571 -9.96 5.83 22.74
C LEU A 571 -10.11 6.32 24.18
N TYR A 572 -9.06 6.96 24.67
CA TYR A 572 -9.01 7.62 25.96
C TYR A 572 -8.34 8.99 25.83
N VAL A 573 -8.75 9.94 26.65
CA VAL A 573 -8.05 11.21 26.85
C VAL A 573 -7.53 11.28 28.28
N MET A 574 -6.26 11.66 28.47
CA MET A 574 -5.71 12.00 29.79
C MET A 574 -5.20 13.44 29.81
N ASN A 575 -4.99 13.98 31.00
CA ASN A 575 -4.21 15.21 31.18
C ASN A 575 -2.73 14.91 30.96
N ASP A 576 -1.95 15.90 30.52
CA ASP A 576 -0.52 15.77 30.22
C ASP A 576 0.38 15.46 31.43
N ASN A 577 -0.19 15.52 32.64
CA ASN A 577 0.44 15.10 33.89
C ASN A 577 0.07 13.66 34.32
N GLY A 578 -0.59 12.88 33.46
CA GLY A 578 -1.04 11.50 33.71
C GLY A 578 -2.38 11.37 34.46
N SER A 579 -2.93 12.48 34.98
CA SER A 579 -4.22 12.46 35.70
C SER A 579 -5.42 12.47 34.76
N GLY A 580 -6.61 12.15 35.28
CA GLY A 580 -7.87 12.36 34.56
C GLY A 580 -8.04 11.50 33.29
N LEU A 581 -7.42 10.32 33.24
CA LEU A 581 -7.65 9.34 32.17
C LEU A 581 -9.14 9.00 32.07
N THR A 582 -9.74 9.38 30.95
CA THR A 582 -11.18 9.29 30.69
C THR A 582 -11.41 8.55 29.38
N TYR A 583 -12.27 7.52 29.39
CA TYR A 583 -12.70 6.82 28.18
C TYR A 583 -13.55 7.75 27.29
N ILE A 584 -13.29 7.75 25.98
CA ILE A 584 -14.06 8.50 24.99
C ILE A 584 -15.05 7.54 24.34
N ASP A 585 -16.33 7.65 24.70
CA ASP A 585 -17.38 6.81 24.12
C ASP A 585 -17.82 7.28 22.73
N VAL A 586 -16.91 7.14 21.76
CA VAL A 586 -17.27 7.10 20.34
C VAL A 586 -17.74 5.68 20.03
N THR A 587 -18.99 5.54 19.59
CA THR A 587 -19.75 4.26 19.56
C THR A 587 -19.27 3.22 18.55
N ASN A 588 -18.14 3.47 17.88
CA ASN A 588 -17.57 2.68 16.77
C ASN A 588 -16.05 2.86 16.78
N THR A 589 -15.32 1.93 16.17
CA THR A 589 -13.85 1.99 16.04
C THR A 589 -13.41 3.28 15.36
N PRO A 590 -12.41 4.02 15.88
CA PRO A 590 -11.89 5.22 15.23
C PRO A 590 -10.55 4.94 14.53
N TYR A 591 -10.53 4.93 13.20
CA TYR A 591 -9.30 4.79 12.42
C TYR A 591 -8.76 6.15 11.98
N TYR A 592 -7.50 6.44 12.31
CA TYR A 592 -6.89 7.79 12.36
C TYR A 592 -7.67 8.79 13.24
N SER A 593 -6.96 9.50 14.13
CA SER A 593 -7.59 10.43 15.06
C SER A 593 -6.65 11.56 15.45
N LYS A 594 -7.17 12.78 15.53
CA LYS A 594 -6.44 14.01 15.86
C LYS A 594 -7.26 14.90 16.80
N LEU A 595 -6.63 15.43 17.84
CA LEU A 595 -7.25 16.47 18.68
C LEU A 595 -7.25 17.81 17.92
N SER A 596 -8.25 18.65 18.19
CA SER A 596 -8.15 20.07 17.84
C SER A 596 -6.98 20.72 18.57
N PRO A 597 -6.35 21.77 18.03
CA PRO A 597 -5.27 22.50 18.71
C PRO A 597 -5.56 22.88 20.16
N ASP A 598 -6.80 23.23 20.49
CA ASP A 598 -7.30 23.57 21.84
C ASP A 598 -7.58 22.36 22.76
N GLY A 599 -7.49 21.13 22.25
CA GLY A 599 -7.74 19.90 23.02
C GLY A 599 -9.22 19.66 23.39
N THR A 600 -10.17 20.40 22.81
CA THR A 600 -11.61 20.32 23.16
C THR A 600 -12.43 19.40 22.24
N LYS A 601 -11.93 19.11 21.03
CA LYS A 601 -12.58 18.29 20.00
C LYS A 601 -11.65 17.19 19.53
N LEU A 602 -12.24 16.14 18.97
CA LEU A 602 -11.59 14.99 18.38
C LEU A 602 -12.11 14.83 16.94
N ALA A 603 -11.24 14.89 15.95
CA ALA A 603 -11.57 14.50 14.58
C ALA A 603 -11.09 13.06 14.33
N PHE A 604 -11.94 12.23 13.75
CA PHE A 604 -11.70 10.80 13.55
C PHE A 604 -12.48 10.25 12.35
N ILE A 605 -12.00 9.16 11.75
CA ILE A 605 -12.81 8.39 10.81
C ILE A 605 -13.54 7.31 11.59
N GLN A 606 -14.86 7.28 11.48
CA GLN A 606 -15.68 6.25 12.11
C GLN A 606 -15.55 4.97 11.29
N THR A 607 -15.19 3.86 11.91
CA THR A 607 -15.06 2.54 11.29
C THR A 607 -16.18 1.64 11.77
N ASP A 608 -16.70 0.78 10.89
CA ASP A 608 -17.67 -0.24 11.28
C ASP A 608 -17.00 -1.35 12.11
N PRO A 609 -17.47 -1.65 13.33
CA PRO A 609 -16.84 -2.65 14.20
C PRO A 609 -17.12 -4.10 13.77
N VAL A 610 -18.02 -4.34 12.82
CA VAL A 610 -18.33 -5.67 12.28
C VAL A 610 -17.63 -5.90 10.94
N THR A 611 -17.67 -4.92 10.04
CA THR A 611 -17.09 -5.06 8.68
C THR A 611 -15.71 -4.43 8.50
N GLY A 612 -15.22 -3.64 9.47
CA GLY A 612 -13.95 -2.92 9.35
C GLY A 612 -13.95 -1.76 8.33
N ILE A 613 -15.10 -1.45 7.73
CA ILE A 613 -15.22 -0.44 6.67
C ILE A 613 -15.23 0.97 7.27
N ASN A 614 -14.43 1.88 6.70
CA ASN A 614 -14.36 3.29 7.11
C ASN A 614 -15.58 4.08 6.58
N LYS A 615 -16.20 4.89 7.43
CA LYS A 615 -17.53 5.51 7.27
C LYS A 615 -17.53 6.98 7.72
N GLY A 616 -16.90 7.82 6.89
CA GLY A 616 -16.99 9.26 7.04
C GLY A 616 -16.07 9.89 8.10
N LEU A 617 -15.65 11.12 7.83
CA LEU A 617 -14.96 11.98 8.78
C LEU A 617 -15.95 12.58 9.77
N ASN A 618 -15.64 12.46 11.06
CA ASN A 618 -16.48 12.89 12.17
C ASN A 618 -15.71 13.82 13.11
N VAL A 619 -16.43 14.69 13.84
CA VAL A 619 -15.93 15.61 14.85
C VAL A 619 -16.73 15.43 16.14
N PHE A 620 -16.08 14.91 17.18
CA PHE A 620 -16.65 14.71 18.50
C PHE A 620 -16.19 15.81 19.46
N ASN A 621 -17.12 16.38 20.23
CA ASN A 621 -16.83 17.38 21.26
C ASN A 621 -16.65 16.70 22.63
N LEU A 622 -15.47 16.83 23.23
CA LEU A 622 -15.08 16.11 24.45
C LEU A 622 -15.78 16.59 25.74
N SER A 623 -16.49 17.73 25.71
CA SER A 623 -17.19 18.28 26.88
C SER A 623 -18.71 18.13 26.83
N THR A 624 -19.28 17.91 25.64
CA THR A 624 -20.74 17.77 25.42
C THR A 624 -21.14 16.41 24.86
N SER A 625 -20.17 15.57 24.48
CA SER A 625 -20.36 14.30 23.75
C SER A 625 -21.10 14.43 22.42
N ALA A 626 -21.23 15.64 21.87
CA ALA A 626 -21.85 15.87 20.58
C ALA A 626 -20.93 15.39 19.45
N ASN A 627 -21.44 14.50 18.58
CA ASN A 627 -20.77 14.08 17.36
C ASN A 627 -21.37 14.78 16.13
N ILE A 628 -20.51 15.29 15.26
CA ILE A 628 -20.86 16.00 14.02
C ILE A 628 -20.18 15.28 12.84
N LYS A 629 -20.97 14.87 11.85
CA LYS A 629 -20.46 14.15 10.68
C LYS A 629 -20.15 15.13 9.53
N LEU A 630 -18.92 15.13 9.02
CA LEU A 630 -18.44 16.03 7.95
C LEU A 630 -18.51 15.39 6.55
N THR A 631 -18.42 14.05 6.47
CA THR A 631 -18.62 13.30 5.22
C THR A 631 -19.49 12.07 5.47
N ASP A 632 -20.45 11.80 4.58
CA ASP A 632 -21.26 10.57 4.59
C ASP A 632 -20.63 9.41 3.80
N THR A 633 -19.49 9.68 3.15
CA THR A 633 -18.80 8.75 2.26
C THR A 633 -18.35 7.48 2.98
N THR A 634 -18.69 6.32 2.41
CA THR A 634 -18.19 5.01 2.85
C THR A 634 -16.97 4.63 2.02
N TYR A 635 -15.84 4.41 2.69
CA TYR A 635 -14.51 4.17 2.14
C TYR A 635 -14.17 2.67 2.30
N PRO A 636 -14.29 1.84 1.24
CA PRO A 636 -14.24 0.37 1.35
C PRO A 636 -12.82 -0.22 1.53
N ASN A 637 -11.77 0.58 1.28
CA ASN A 637 -10.36 0.22 1.48
C ASN A 637 -9.68 1.34 2.28
N ILE A 638 -8.67 1.02 3.09
CA ILE A 638 -7.97 2.03 3.90
C ILE A 638 -7.20 3.05 3.04
N GLU A 639 -6.71 2.67 1.87
CA GLU A 639 -6.11 3.59 0.87
C GLU A 639 -7.08 4.68 0.36
N LYS A 640 -8.39 4.48 0.50
CA LYS A 640 -9.42 5.47 0.20
C LYS A 640 -9.95 6.17 1.46
N THR A 641 -9.30 5.99 2.62
CA THR A 641 -9.58 6.75 3.84
C THR A 641 -9.19 8.21 3.62
N PRO A 642 -10.01 9.18 4.02
CA PRO A 642 -9.69 10.58 3.85
C PRO A 642 -8.56 10.98 4.79
N GLU A 643 -7.51 11.58 4.25
CA GLU A 643 -6.53 12.32 5.04
C GLU A 643 -7.18 13.63 5.50
N PHE A 644 -6.90 14.07 6.73
CA PHE A 644 -7.46 15.31 7.28
C PHE A 644 -6.51 16.00 8.26
N ASP A 645 -6.63 17.33 8.39
CA ASP A 645 -5.96 18.10 9.45
C ASP A 645 -6.79 19.29 9.93
N TRP A 646 -6.60 19.65 11.19
CA TRP A 646 -7.28 20.79 11.84
C TRP A 646 -6.66 22.12 11.40
N SER A 647 -7.49 23.16 11.23
CA SER A 647 -6.98 24.53 11.15
C SER A 647 -6.43 24.98 12.51
N PRO A 648 -5.37 25.82 12.55
CA PRO A 648 -4.77 26.30 13.82
C PRO A 648 -5.72 27.07 14.74
N ASP A 649 -6.85 27.57 14.22
CA ASP A 649 -7.87 28.31 14.96
C ASP A 649 -9.02 27.43 15.50
N ASN A 650 -8.97 26.11 15.35
CA ASN A 650 -9.96 25.12 15.81
C ASN A 650 -11.33 25.17 15.09
N ASN A 651 -11.48 26.02 14.07
CA ASN A 651 -12.78 26.30 13.44
C ASN A 651 -13.04 25.51 12.16
N LYS A 652 -12.00 24.93 11.52
CA LYS A 652 -12.10 24.23 10.24
C LYS A 652 -11.30 22.94 10.22
N ILE A 653 -11.64 22.08 9.27
CA ILE A 653 -10.86 20.89 8.91
C ILE A 653 -10.69 20.87 7.40
N VAL A 654 -9.45 20.67 6.94
CA VAL A 654 -9.14 20.30 5.56
C VAL A 654 -9.10 18.79 5.46
N PHE A 655 -9.68 18.21 4.40
CA PHE A 655 -9.72 16.77 4.20
C PHE A 655 -9.80 16.38 2.72
N THR A 656 -9.30 15.21 2.35
CA THR A 656 -9.62 14.59 1.06
C THR A 656 -11.00 13.92 1.11
N ASP A 657 -11.75 13.90 0.01
CA ASP A 657 -13.02 13.18 -0.09
C ASP A 657 -13.11 12.47 -1.44
N PHE A 658 -13.33 11.15 -1.40
CA PHE A 658 -13.29 10.27 -2.57
C PHE A 658 -14.69 10.12 -3.17
N ILE A 659 -14.89 10.55 -4.41
CA ILE A 659 -16.13 10.26 -5.17
C ILE A 659 -15.89 9.06 -6.07
N ARG A 660 -16.83 8.10 -6.05
CA ARG A 660 -16.62 6.74 -6.58
C ARG A 660 -16.57 6.60 -8.10
N VAL A 661 -17.21 7.49 -8.86
CA VAL A 661 -17.18 7.44 -10.34
C VAL A 661 -17.17 8.85 -10.92
N PRO A 662 -16.16 9.23 -11.72
CA PRO A 662 -14.81 8.66 -11.70
C PRO A 662 -14.13 8.89 -10.33
N ASP A 663 -13.14 8.06 -9.98
CA ASP A 663 -12.31 8.20 -8.77
C ASP A 663 -11.56 9.56 -8.76
N ILE A 664 -12.21 10.60 -8.22
CA ILE A 664 -11.64 11.94 -8.04
C ILE A 664 -11.43 12.18 -6.55
N ILE A 665 -10.17 12.39 -6.16
CA ILE A 665 -9.80 12.91 -4.83
C ILE A 665 -10.12 14.40 -4.80
N LYS A 666 -11.13 14.79 -4.01
CA LYS A 666 -11.48 16.19 -3.79
C LYS A 666 -10.83 16.71 -2.52
N ILE A 667 -9.99 17.74 -2.62
CA ILE A 667 -9.55 18.49 -1.45
C ILE A 667 -10.71 19.38 -1.02
N CYS A 668 -11.22 19.15 0.17
CA CYS A 668 -12.36 19.83 0.76
C CYS A 668 -11.93 20.57 2.03
N VAL A 669 -12.62 21.68 2.31
CA VAL A 669 -12.56 22.36 3.61
C VAL A 669 -13.98 22.51 4.13
N ALA A 670 -14.23 22.14 5.38
CA ALA A 670 -15.46 22.45 6.09
C ALA A 670 -15.16 23.16 7.40
N ASN A 671 -16.16 23.86 7.96
CA ASN A 671 -16.12 24.24 9.35
C ASN A 671 -16.26 23.00 10.24
N ALA A 672 -15.69 23.05 11.44
CA ALA A 672 -15.73 21.97 12.43
C ALA A 672 -17.13 21.70 13.03
N ASP A 673 -18.13 22.51 12.65
CA ASP A 673 -19.55 22.34 12.97
C ASP A 673 -20.36 21.69 11.81
N GLY A 674 -19.68 21.26 10.74
CA GLY A 674 -20.30 20.68 9.53
C GLY A 674 -20.74 21.70 8.49
N THR A 675 -20.70 23.00 8.80
CA THR A 675 -21.13 24.04 7.85
C THR A 675 -20.06 24.37 6.80
N ASN A 676 -20.48 25.04 5.72
CA ASN A 676 -19.60 25.62 4.70
C ASN A 676 -18.61 24.64 4.02
N LYS A 677 -18.96 23.34 3.93
CA LYS A 677 -18.18 22.35 3.16
C LYS A 677 -18.01 22.82 1.72
N THR A 678 -16.78 23.13 1.36
CA THR A 678 -16.36 23.72 0.09
C THR A 678 -15.30 22.83 -0.55
N ILE A 679 -15.42 22.58 -1.86
CA ILE A 679 -14.43 21.83 -2.65
C ILE A 679 -13.43 22.84 -3.21
N LEU A 680 -12.13 22.63 -2.96
CA LEU A 680 -11.07 23.51 -3.47
C LEU A 680 -10.67 23.16 -4.92
N ASN A 681 -10.83 21.91 -5.35
CA ASN A 681 -10.47 21.43 -6.70
C ASN A 681 -11.70 20.93 -7.52
N SER A 682 -12.49 21.87 -8.05
CA SER A 682 -13.76 21.60 -8.75
C SER A 682 -13.63 21.36 -10.27
N ASN A 683 -12.71 20.48 -10.69
CA ASN A 683 -12.48 20.20 -12.12
C ASN A 683 -13.44 19.15 -12.73
N GLN A 684 -14.42 19.63 -13.50
CA GLN A 684 -14.94 18.94 -14.70
C GLN A 684 -14.47 19.72 -15.94
N ARG A 685 -13.27 19.42 -16.46
CA ARG A 685 -12.73 19.89 -17.75
C ARG A 685 -11.65 18.94 -18.27
#